data_AF-A0A8S1L596-F1
#
_entry.id   AF-A0A8S1L596-F1
#
_cell.length_a   1.000
_cell.length_b   1.000
_cell.length_c   1.000
_cell.angle_alpha   90.00
_cell.angle_beta   90.00
_cell.angle_gamma   90.00
#
_symmetry.space_group_name_H-M   'P 1'
#
loop_
_entity.id
_entity.type
_entity.pdbx_description
1 polymer ?
#
loop_
_entity_poly.entity_id
_entity_poly.type
_entity_poly.pdbx_seq_one_letter_code
_entity_poly.pdbx_strand_id
1 'polypeptide(L)'
;MTLLIPLLILIFGFSCQYIVDLSQDYQTYTQQLNLQLEDLVTNKFFTYGLWNKYLPLGQISQIGQMGVFGSNCYHLHNAADSLTLKVDLIYFDCLDVDQMKITKVIQFFDYDGIFHSYDITLDQWEYESHWYFIQIVQWPIQKRFELMFIHYPEVIFKKILYIHCPYRSFNQQLTFGGGLLLNDDEFFQNIQGRKKLSFFPGKLYYDFLTLQIGTFDRNGLKIAIDTFGDLYICNCQSNINVQIENQILNWLDQKYFTSENGNCDQFGLSGWLRIKEINKLNDNFDYKFMKMNKFSQNQKLNDDNLSAFQLIYRISQQQYEILIMSYSYRFPIVNIDFNNNPFLIIKQIEINNNIYLWHYLQVTLQQNVLQIIITFYQELNKYQYQEQINVYHFNEIQFQIHYGNINQESNNYLNIQIQNFNFYNCDISQINKNCHSSCQLCDGPTNSDCLSCQNNSNRIYIPLQKACICQYNTIDQDFCYSYQHFQFQLIQYQTNQLQCQYGYFYFNSQTCIKCPSIIQSNLITCLECIENPLYWQYNPYCQTLIYIIHNNTYNTIKDQTIQYYIIIDDQLQLCEYCSFSQLQNEQALYNNYITNINRQQRFCQRNQIFYGLLVVFECYSCNLDACLECAVTETGLACILCLDNFTAKNGQCQLKVVESNYEQQLSFFVKNKCLAPYYITSNKGCKLCQIKNCRYCFEFQKNDLKKCTLYDNFEIFQEDEFHSVGCSLCEDNFIFDFTVGLCLHQKPNLQFCLRSFINLDGTEICTLSSIDDFRVASQIINCEKLIINCLQCVLISSLQIKCVICAQGYTSSVTTGSCYTTPYNNSKISIEGDRLQMNGWIQLIQSFLMSFLPNSYYYPMPFSYLITPLPIVCMDGYQITQHNTCESYCQSDCLDCEETNDINFKFQCKKCSLDYYRLPLRSKYENQCLKCSPLCAICQPRDISEINQLNKHFIITDSNLLYTYKCLYPAPDPNIIIRQPQLTPQYCFSQNCTEFFQYEFEINYKTVQQHLTTVLPEFFYENDINTNYLNQIGIRIMRIIFLYLLPLDDQQNIQDYEMIKIESKLKQKIFSLTQVRFNIRKADISNNIFNFSLIINGFDVIEIQNMIFSINKNFYFKFENDESINLNIEDTQFLGFQDNQQILSFLTFAKDFNNLRLINLNFNNLQINDSIIWDVSFSQLGGKIEISNIHFINYSNKRYYFYLMYIFMVLCFQFFN
;
A
#
# COMPACT_ATOMS: atom_id res chain seq x y z
N MET A 1 36.76 -38.09 -28.52
CA MET A 1 36.74 -36.64 -28.81
C MET A 1 36.72 -35.75 -27.56
N THR A 2 36.51 -36.28 -26.36
CA THR A 2 36.44 -35.52 -25.09
C THR A 2 37.79 -35.21 -24.42
N LEU A 3 38.90 -35.77 -24.92
CA LEU A 3 40.27 -35.46 -24.47
C LEU A 3 41.00 -34.43 -25.34
N LEU A 4 40.44 -34.09 -26.51
CA LEU A 4 41.05 -33.09 -27.41
C LEU A 4 40.67 -31.66 -27.02
N ILE A 5 39.51 -31.45 -26.40
CA ILE A 5 38.99 -30.11 -26.07
C ILE A 5 39.78 -29.45 -24.92
N PRO A 6 40.15 -30.15 -23.82
CA PRO A 6 41.00 -29.55 -22.78
C PRO A 6 42.42 -29.29 -23.28
N LEU A 7 42.93 -30.15 -24.18
CA LEU A 7 44.26 -30.02 -24.77
C LEU A 7 44.29 -28.90 -25.83
N LEU A 8 43.22 -28.70 -26.58
CA LEU A 8 43.05 -27.57 -27.51
C LEU A 8 42.85 -26.26 -26.76
N ILE A 9 42.14 -26.23 -25.63
CA ILE A 9 42.05 -25.05 -24.75
C ILE A 9 43.42 -24.72 -24.14
N LEU A 10 44.24 -25.73 -23.81
CA LEU A 10 45.62 -25.55 -23.38
C LEU A 10 46.54 -25.08 -24.52
N ILE A 11 46.36 -25.55 -25.76
CA ILE A 11 47.21 -25.16 -26.91
C ILE A 11 46.81 -23.78 -27.46
N PHE A 12 45.54 -23.38 -27.37
CA PHE A 12 45.07 -22.03 -27.72
C PHE A 12 45.23 -21.01 -26.57
N GLY A 13 45.62 -21.44 -25.36
CA GLY A 13 45.78 -20.58 -24.18
C GLY A 13 47.12 -19.85 -24.05
N PHE A 14 48.10 -20.09 -24.93
CA PHE A 14 49.47 -19.57 -24.75
C PHE A 14 49.79 -18.24 -25.47
N SER A 15 48.79 -17.48 -25.92
CA SER A 15 49.02 -16.14 -26.51
C SER A 15 48.04 -15.05 -26.08
N CYS A 16 47.16 -15.28 -25.11
CA CYS A 16 46.37 -14.20 -24.53
C CYS A 16 47.19 -13.51 -23.43
N GLN A 17 47.53 -12.24 -23.64
CA GLN A 17 47.96 -11.37 -22.54
C GLN A 17 46.82 -11.33 -21.51
N TYR A 18 47.13 -11.68 -20.27
CA TYR A 18 46.18 -11.61 -19.17
C TYR A 18 46.23 -10.19 -18.62
N ILE A 19 45.11 -9.48 -18.67
CA ILE A 19 44.93 -8.18 -18.02
C ILE A 19 44.13 -8.42 -16.74
N VAL A 20 44.60 -7.88 -15.62
CA VAL A 20 43.97 -8.04 -14.31
C VAL A 20 43.41 -6.71 -13.83
N ASP A 21 42.14 -6.72 -13.47
CA ASP A 21 41.50 -5.65 -12.71
C ASP A 21 42.06 -5.65 -11.28
N LEU A 22 42.71 -4.56 -10.88
CA LEU A 22 43.04 -4.34 -9.48
C LEU A 22 41.77 -3.85 -8.80
N SER A 23 40.96 -4.80 -8.29
CA SER A 23 39.61 -4.55 -7.80
C SER A 23 39.55 -3.35 -6.85
N GLN A 24 38.39 -2.69 -6.80
CA GLN A 24 38.17 -1.54 -5.93
C GLN A 24 38.43 -1.83 -4.44
N ASP A 25 38.37 -3.10 -4.03
CA ASP A 25 38.65 -3.60 -2.69
C ASP A 25 40.14 -3.92 -2.45
N TYR A 26 40.98 -4.01 -3.48
CA TYR A 26 42.41 -4.32 -3.35
C TYR A 26 43.20 -3.64 -4.48
N GLN A 27 43.32 -2.31 -4.41
CA GLN A 27 44.09 -1.50 -5.37
C GLN A 27 45.61 -1.57 -5.17
N THR A 28 46.12 -2.70 -4.67
CA THR A 28 47.56 -2.92 -4.46
C THR A 28 47.93 -4.31 -4.94
N TYR A 29 48.87 -4.40 -5.87
CA TYR A 29 49.43 -5.67 -6.30
C TYR A 29 50.95 -5.62 -6.25
N THR A 30 51.57 -6.67 -5.73
CA THR A 30 53.03 -6.77 -5.59
C THR A 30 53.53 -8.01 -6.31
N GLN A 31 54.60 -7.84 -7.10
CA GLN A 31 55.25 -8.92 -7.83
C GLN A 31 56.76 -8.87 -7.61
N GLN A 32 57.38 -10.00 -7.27
CA GLN A 32 58.83 -10.12 -7.23
C GLN A 32 59.39 -10.44 -8.62
N LEU A 33 60.41 -9.70 -9.00
CA LEU A 33 61.17 -9.83 -10.23
C LEU A 33 62.63 -10.16 -9.86
N ASN A 34 63.07 -11.37 -10.17
CA ASN A 34 64.47 -11.78 -10.02
C ASN A 34 65.02 -12.12 -11.40
N LEU A 35 65.85 -11.23 -11.93
CA LEU A 35 66.46 -11.39 -13.26
C LEU A 35 67.91 -11.86 -13.11
N GLN A 36 68.24 -13.05 -13.62
CA GLN A 36 69.63 -13.42 -13.82
C GLN A 36 70.00 -13.15 -15.27
N LEU A 37 71.06 -12.38 -15.50
CA LEU A 37 71.55 -12.05 -16.85
C LEU A 37 71.89 -13.32 -17.66
N GLU A 38 72.29 -14.39 -16.96
CA GLU A 38 72.65 -15.70 -17.54
C GLU A 38 71.43 -16.45 -18.14
N ASP A 39 70.20 -16.15 -17.68
CA ASP A 39 68.96 -16.81 -18.13
C ASP A 39 68.34 -16.17 -19.39
N LEU A 40 68.93 -15.05 -19.85
CA LEU A 40 68.41 -14.23 -20.94
C LEU A 40 69.13 -14.55 -22.26
N VAL A 41 68.39 -14.56 -23.38
CA VAL A 41 68.93 -14.70 -24.74
C VAL A 41 68.84 -13.33 -25.42
N THR A 42 69.68 -13.03 -26.43
CA THR A 42 69.73 -11.71 -27.11
C THR A 42 68.37 -11.20 -27.61
N ASN A 43 67.40 -12.08 -27.86
CA ASN A 43 66.08 -11.73 -28.37
C ASN A 43 64.96 -11.83 -27.31
N LYS A 44 65.31 -12.04 -26.03
CA LYS A 44 64.35 -12.02 -24.93
C LYS A 44 64.15 -10.59 -24.44
N PHE A 45 62.89 -10.22 -24.24
CA PHE A 45 62.51 -9.02 -23.52
C PHE A 45 61.47 -9.36 -22.47
N PHE A 46 61.31 -8.45 -21.51
CA PHE A 46 60.11 -8.42 -20.69
C PHE A 46 59.36 -7.12 -20.92
N THR A 47 58.03 -7.21 -20.83
CA THR A 47 57.13 -6.07 -20.88
C THR A 47 56.11 -6.18 -19.77
N TYR A 48 55.74 -5.04 -19.20
CA TYR A 48 54.59 -4.91 -18.32
C TYR A 48 54.02 -3.50 -18.49
N GLY A 49 52.78 -3.31 -18.05
CA GLY A 49 52.15 -2.00 -18.14
C GLY A 49 51.00 -1.82 -17.15
N LEU A 50 50.57 -0.57 -17.02
CA LEU A 50 49.51 -0.17 -16.12
C LEU A 50 48.57 0.78 -16.85
N TRP A 51 47.29 0.42 -16.91
CA TRP A 51 46.20 1.29 -17.31
C TRP A 51 45.67 2.01 -16.08
N ASN A 52 45.45 3.31 -16.21
CA ASN A 52 44.82 4.11 -15.18
C ASN A 52 43.78 5.06 -15.74
N LYS A 53 42.65 5.15 -15.03
CA LYS A 53 41.54 6.07 -15.32
C LYS A 53 41.15 6.80 -14.04
N TYR A 54 41.33 8.12 -14.02
CA TYR A 54 41.10 8.96 -12.85
C TYR A 54 39.61 9.24 -12.67
N LEU A 55 39.06 8.86 -11.50
CA LEU A 55 37.65 8.98 -11.12
C LEU A 55 37.56 9.43 -9.64
N PRO A 56 37.71 10.74 -9.36
CA PRO A 56 37.87 11.24 -7.99
C PRO A 56 36.63 11.06 -7.10
N LEU A 57 35.45 11.01 -7.72
CA LEU A 57 34.19 10.65 -7.09
C LEU A 57 33.70 9.26 -7.53
N GLY A 58 34.55 8.37 -8.03
CA GLY A 58 34.25 6.95 -8.32
C GLY A 58 34.26 6.07 -7.06
N GLN A 59 33.61 4.90 -7.06
CA GLN A 59 33.60 4.00 -5.89
C GLN A 59 35.05 3.58 -5.54
N ILE A 60 35.54 3.97 -4.37
CA ILE A 60 36.91 3.70 -3.91
C ILE A 60 36.81 3.20 -2.47
N SER A 61 37.28 1.99 -2.20
CA SER A 61 37.47 1.51 -0.83
C SER A 61 38.80 2.05 -0.28
N GLN A 62 38.81 2.56 0.95
CA GLN A 62 40.04 3.06 1.56
C GLN A 62 40.81 1.92 2.21
N ILE A 63 41.88 1.45 1.57
CA ILE A 63 42.70 0.35 2.12
C ILE A 63 44.18 0.73 2.00
N GLY A 64 44.79 1.10 3.12
CA GLY A 64 46.22 1.42 3.20
C GLY A 64 46.61 2.40 4.31
N GLN A 65 47.91 2.65 4.46
CA GLN A 65 48.45 3.53 5.52
C GLN A 65 48.25 5.03 5.26
N MET A 66 47.94 5.42 4.02
CA MET A 66 47.72 6.82 3.62
C MET A 66 46.42 6.92 2.86
N GLY A 67 45.61 7.96 3.12
CA GLY A 67 44.34 8.13 2.43
C GLY A 67 44.50 8.68 1.00
N VAL A 68 43.42 8.54 0.22
CA VAL A 68 43.23 9.11 -1.13
C VAL A 68 43.44 10.64 -1.18
N PHE A 69 43.22 11.35 -0.07
CA PHE A 69 43.34 12.82 0.01
C PHE A 69 44.49 13.29 0.92
N GLY A 70 45.50 12.45 1.09
CA GLY A 70 46.70 12.78 1.86
C GLY A 70 47.65 13.75 1.14
N SER A 71 47.59 13.82 -0.19
CA SER A 71 48.37 14.68 -1.08
C SER A 71 47.68 14.77 -2.45
N ASN A 72 48.08 15.75 -3.28
CA ASN A 72 47.59 15.89 -4.67
C ASN A 72 48.46 15.10 -5.68
N CYS A 73 49.30 14.18 -5.19
CA CYS A 73 50.14 13.33 -6.01
C CYS A 73 49.83 11.87 -5.71
N TYR A 74 49.50 11.12 -6.75
CA TYR A 74 48.91 9.79 -6.66
C TYR A 74 49.89 8.73 -7.13
N HIS A 75 50.22 7.79 -6.26
CA HIS A 75 51.11 6.69 -6.58
C HIS A 75 50.42 5.67 -7.49
N LEU A 76 51.12 5.29 -8.57
CA LEU A 76 50.62 4.34 -9.56
C LEU A 76 51.49 3.10 -9.64
N HIS A 77 52.81 3.25 -9.62
CA HIS A 77 53.75 2.13 -9.68
C HIS A 77 55.10 2.49 -9.07
N ASN A 78 55.72 1.55 -8.37
CA ASN A 78 57.13 1.62 -8.03
C ASN A 78 57.83 0.26 -8.15
N ALA A 79 59.15 0.31 -8.30
CA ALA A 79 60.04 -0.84 -8.13
C ALA A 79 61.04 -0.52 -7.02
N ALA A 80 61.19 -1.43 -6.08
CA ALA A 80 62.18 -1.31 -5.00
C ALA A 80 63.06 -2.56 -4.93
N ASP A 81 64.32 -2.39 -4.56
CA ASP A 81 65.21 -3.53 -4.34
C ASP A 81 64.63 -4.42 -3.21
N SER A 82 64.45 -5.72 -3.47
CA SER A 82 63.72 -6.60 -2.56
C SER A 82 64.41 -6.86 -1.23
N LEU A 83 65.71 -6.53 -1.11
CA LEU A 83 66.50 -6.69 0.10
C LEU A 83 66.61 -5.39 0.90
N THR A 84 66.84 -4.27 0.20
CA THR A 84 67.08 -2.96 0.83
C THR A 84 65.83 -2.09 0.92
N LEU A 85 64.76 -2.44 0.19
CA LEU A 85 63.51 -1.69 0.02
C LEU A 85 63.69 -0.29 -0.55
N LYS A 86 64.88 0.07 -1.05
CA LYS A 86 65.13 1.36 -1.70
C LYS A 86 64.42 1.41 -3.04
N VAL A 87 63.64 2.46 -3.25
CA VAL A 87 62.94 2.69 -4.52
C VAL A 87 63.94 2.99 -5.64
N ASP A 88 63.87 2.21 -6.71
CA ASP A 88 64.68 2.31 -7.93
C ASP A 88 63.90 2.96 -9.08
N LEU A 89 62.59 2.73 -9.15
CA LEU A 89 61.68 3.33 -10.13
C LEU A 89 60.38 3.77 -9.44
N ILE A 90 59.84 4.90 -9.85
CA ILE A 90 58.56 5.40 -9.37
C ILE A 90 57.78 6.11 -10.49
N TYR A 91 56.47 5.86 -10.53
CA TYR A 91 55.49 6.51 -11.42
C TYR A 91 54.31 7.01 -10.59
N PHE A 92 54.01 8.29 -10.74
CA PHE A 92 52.90 8.96 -10.08
C PHE A 92 52.32 10.09 -10.93
N ASP A 93 51.07 10.44 -10.65
CA ASP A 93 50.39 11.60 -11.25
C ASP A 93 50.30 12.72 -10.22
N CYS A 94 50.56 13.98 -10.59
CA CYS A 94 50.39 15.14 -9.70
C CYS A 94 49.45 16.18 -10.30
N LEU A 95 48.52 16.65 -9.47
CA LEU A 95 47.57 17.71 -9.77
C LEU A 95 48.03 19.00 -9.07
N ASP A 96 48.54 19.95 -9.85
CA ASP A 96 48.98 21.27 -9.38
C ASP A 96 47.88 22.30 -9.64
N VAL A 97 47.13 22.65 -8.59
CA VAL A 97 45.98 23.58 -8.66
C VAL A 97 46.42 25.01 -8.95
N ASP A 98 47.54 25.44 -8.35
CA ASP A 98 48.03 26.81 -8.49
C ASP A 98 48.50 27.08 -9.91
N GLN A 99 49.10 26.08 -10.55
CA GLN A 99 49.54 26.13 -11.94
C GLN A 99 48.49 25.68 -12.95
N MET A 100 47.34 25.17 -12.50
CA MET A 100 46.32 24.50 -13.34
C MET A 100 46.94 23.43 -14.24
N LYS A 101 47.85 22.62 -13.68
CA LYS A 101 48.69 21.69 -14.45
C LYS A 101 48.59 20.27 -13.90
N ILE A 102 48.37 19.31 -14.80
CA ILE A 102 48.41 17.88 -14.47
C ILE A 102 49.69 17.29 -15.06
N THR A 103 50.46 16.60 -14.23
CA THR A 103 51.76 16.03 -14.64
C THR A 103 51.85 14.56 -14.30
N LYS A 104 52.10 13.73 -15.32
CA LYS A 104 52.52 12.34 -15.15
C LYS A 104 54.03 12.31 -15.03
N VAL A 105 54.55 11.76 -13.94
CA VAL A 105 56.00 11.77 -13.63
C VAL A 105 56.49 10.34 -13.48
N ILE A 106 57.52 9.97 -14.24
CA ILE A 106 58.26 8.73 -14.03
C ILE A 106 59.74 9.02 -13.81
N GLN A 107 60.27 8.43 -12.75
CA GLN A 107 61.63 8.64 -12.27
C GLN A 107 62.27 7.29 -11.97
N PHE A 108 63.52 7.11 -12.37
CA PHE A 108 64.25 5.88 -12.09
C PHE A 108 65.77 6.07 -12.12
N PHE A 109 66.48 5.14 -11.49
CA PHE A 109 67.93 4.98 -11.64
C PHE A 109 68.23 3.86 -12.62
N ASP A 110 69.15 4.07 -13.55
CA ASP A 110 69.66 2.94 -14.34
C ASP A 110 70.64 2.08 -13.53
N TYR A 111 71.04 0.96 -14.13
CA TYR A 111 71.99 0.01 -13.54
C TYR A 111 73.33 0.63 -13.14
N ASP A 112 73.76 1.69 -13.85
CA ASP A 112 75.00 2.40 -13.57
C ASP A 112 74.82 3.49 -12.50
N GLY A 113 73.61 3.64 -11.96
CA GLY A 113 73.25 4.61 -10.93
C GLY A 113 72.94 6.02 -11.48
N ILE A 114 72.75 6.18 -12.79
CA ILE A 114 72.39 7.47 -13.39
C ILE A 114 70.88 7.69 -13.22
N PHE A 115 70.52 8.90 -12.80
CA PHE A 115 69.14 9.30 -12.58
C PHE A 115 68.45 9.79 -13.87
N HIS A 116 67.23 9.34 -14.11
CA HIS A 116 66.37 9.74 -15.22
C HIS A 116 65.01 10.21 -14.70
N SER A 117 64.47 11.32 -15.25
CA SER A 117 63.13 11.85 -14.94
C SER A 117 62.42 12.28 -16.22
N TYR A 118 61.13 11.94 -16.32
CA TYR A 118 60.27 12.36 -17.42
C TYR A 118 58.95 12.89 -16.87
N ASP A 119 58.61 14.11 -17.26
CA ASP A 119 57.42 14.83 -16.83
C ASP A 119 56.54 15.11 -18.06
N ILE A 120 55.35 14.52 -18.10
CA ILE A 120 54.40 14.66 -19.22
C ILE A 120 53.23 15.50 -18.72
N THR A 121 52.99 16.63 -19.39
CA THR A 121 51.87 17.52 -19.04
C THR A 121 50.62 17.11 -19.81
N LEU A 122 49.49 17.05 -19.12
CA LEU A 122 48.19 16.72 -19.70
C LEU A 122 47.26 17.92 -19.69
N ASP A 123 46.31 17.94 -20.63
CA ASP A 123 45.16 18.84 -20.55
C ASP A 123 44.30 18.43 -19.35
N GLN A 124 43.86 19.42 -18.57
CA GLN A 124 43.01 19.21 -17.41
C GLN A 124 41.65 18.57 -17.75
N TRP A 125 41.14 18.78 -18.97
CA TRP A 125 39.86 18.23 -19.43
C TRP A 125 39.99 16.82 -19.99
N GLU A 126 41.20 16.40 -20.37
CA GLU A 126 41.49 15.06 -20.89
C GLU A 126 41.97 14.10 -19.78
N TYR A 127 42.13 14.56 -18.54
CA TYR A 127 42.62 13.72 -17.45
C TYR A 127 41.53 12.88 -16.78
N GLU A 128 40.36 13.46 -16.56
CA GLU A 128 39.23 12.80 -15.91
C GLU A 128 38.48 11.91 -16.90
N SER A 129 38.06 10.72 -16.46
CA SER A 129 37.31 9.73 -17.26
C SER A 129 38.01 9.16 -18.51
N HIS A 130 39.27 9.50 -18.77
CA HIS A 130 40.04 8.96 -19.90
C HIS A 130 41.04 7.88 -19.47
N TRP A 131 41.31 6.92 -20.37
CA TRP A 131 42.25 5.83 -20.15
C TRP A 131 43.67 6.22 -20.58
N TYR A 132 44.61 6.09 -19.64
CA TYR A 132 46.04 6.24 -19.89
C TYR A 132 46.76 4.92 -19.65
N PHE A 133 47.73 4.59 -20.48
CA PHE A 133 48.59 3.42 -20.32
C PHE A 133 50.04 3.80 -20.28
N ILE A 134 50.75 3.26 -19.29
CA ILE A 134 52.21 3.24 -19.28
C ILE A 134 52.68 1.83 -19.64
N GLN A 135 53.62 1.74 -20.59
CA GLN A 135 54.28 0.49 -20.96
C GLN A 135 55.78 0.60 -20.78
N ILE A 136 56.35 -0.39 -20.11
CA ILE A 136 57.79 -0.56 -19.94
C ILE A 136 58.20 -1.83 -20.68
N VAL A 137 59.12 -1.69 -21.63
CA VAL A 137 59.67 -2.81 -22.42
C VAL A 137 61.19 -2.78 -22.31
N GLN A 138 61.79 -3.95 -22.04
CA GLN A 138 63.21 -4.00 -21.76
C GLN A 138 63.90 -5.23 -22.36
N TRP A 139 65.04 -5.00 -23.00
CA TRP A 139 65.99 -5.99 -23.50
C TRP A 139 67.33 -5.85 -22.76
N PRO A 140 67.51 -6.54 -21.62
CA PRO A 140 68.69 -6.34 -20.78
C PRO A 140 70.03 -6.61 -21.48
N ILE A 141 70.07 -7.61 -22.36
CA ILE A 141 71.27 -7.98 -23.13
C ILE A 141 71.58 -6.97 -24.24
N GLN A 142 70.54 -6.44 -24.90
CA GLN A 142 70.71 -5.45 -25.97
C GLN A 142 70.93 -4.02 -25.43
N LYS A 143 70.96 -3.87 -24.10
CA LYS A 143 70.94 -2.56 -23.43
C LYS A 143 69.86 -1.66 -24.02
N ARG A 144 68.62 -2.12 -24.14
CA ARG A 144 67.53 -1.31 -24.69
C ARG A 144 66.37 -1.27 -23.71
N PHE A 145 65.95 -0.07 -23.36
CA PHE A 145 64.77 0.21 -22.57
C PHE A 145 63.85 1.13 -23.37
N GLU A 146 62.58 0.81 -23.41
CA GLU A 146 61.56 1.57 -24.11
C GLU A 146 60.40 1.87 -23.15
N LEU A 147 60.11 3.16 -23.02
CA LEU A 147 59.05 3.70 -22.19
C LEU A 147 58.03 4.38 -23.09
N MET A 148 56.76 4.00 -22.95
CA MET A 148 55.66 4.55 -23.74
C MET A 148 54.53 4.98 -22.82
N PHE A 149 53.94 6.15 -23.10
CA PHE A 149 52.66 6.56 -22.57
C PHE A 149 51.66 6.68 -23.72
N ILE A 150 50.50 6.05 -23.54
CA ILE A 150 49.43 6.01 -24.52
C ILE A 150 48.21 6.69 -23.88
N HIS A 151 47.69 7.72 -24.53
CA HIS A 151 46.35 8.25 -24.29
C HIS A 151 45.50 7.70 -25.42
N TYR A 152 44.69 6.67 -25.14
CA TYR A 152 44.05 5.89 -26.20
C TYR A 152 43.33 6.78 -27.24
N PRO A 153 43.49 6.53 -28.55
CA PRO A 153 44.34 5.53 -29.21
C PRO A 153 45.76 6.04 -29.57
N GLU A 154 46.19 7.17 -29.04
CA GLU A 154 47.41 7.87 -29.44
C GLU A 154 48.58 7.66 -28.48
N VAL A 155 49.78 7.44 -29.03
CA VAL A 155 51.02 7.43 -28.24
C VAL A 155 51.46 8.87 -28.03
N ILE A 156 51.20 9.41 -26.84
CA ILE A 156 51.53 10.79 -26.48
C ILE A 156 53.00 10.98 -26.05
N PHE A 157 53.67 9.90 -25.64
CA PHE A 157 55.08 9.92 -25.30
C PHE A 157 55.76 8.59 -25.59
N LYS A 158 56.99 8.66 -26.14
CA LYS A 158 57.84 7.49 -26.36
C LYS A 158 59.30 7.84 -26.20
N LYS A 159 60.01 7.08 -25.38
CA LYS A 159 61.46 7.22 -25.16
C LYS A 159 62.15 5.88 -25.28
N ILE A 160 63.28 5.87 -25.97
CA ILE A 160 64.18 4.71 -26.06
C ILE A 160 65.52 5.11 -25.44
N LEU A 161 66.00 4.32 -24.49
CA LEU A 161 67.28 4.49 -23.82
C LEU A 161 68.14 3.24 -24.00
N TYR A 162 69.45 3.45 -24.02
CA TYR A 162 70.42 2.38 -24.22
C TYR A 162 71.04 1.89 -22.89
N ILE A 163 70.22 1.32 -22.00
CA ILE A 163 70.58 0.91 -20.63
C ILE A 163 70.24 -0.56 -20.37
N HIS A 164 70.88 -1.20 -19.39
CA HIS A 164 70.62 -2.59 -19.00
C HIS A 164 69.25 -2.77 -18.35
N CYS A 165 68.95 -1.97 -17.33
CA CYS A 165 67.66 -1.93 -16.64
C CYS A 165 67.42 -0.55 -16.02
N PRO A 166 66.16 -0.16 -15.80
CA PRO A 166 65.80 1.05 -15.07
C PRO A 166 65.84 0.80 -13.54
N TYR A 167 66.79 -0.01 -13.07
CA TYR A 167 66.98 -0.34 -11.66
C TYR A 167 68.47 -0.50 -11.32
N ARG A 168 68.85 -0.29 -10.06
CA ARG A 168 70.24 -0.48 -9.59
C ARG A 168 70.57 -1.96 -9.33
N SER A 169 69.55 -2.79 -9.19
CA SER A 169 69.64 -4.22 -8.85
C SER A 169 68.71 -5.05 -9.74
N PHE A 170 69.03 -6.33 -9.96
CA PHE A 170 68.17 -7.25 -10.70
C PHE A 170 67.08 -7.91 -9.84
N ASN A 171 67.13 -7.71 -8.52
CA ASN A 171 66.16 -8.22 -7.56
C ASN A 171 65.20 -7.11 -7.17
N GLN A 172 64.06 -7.03 -7.85
CA GLN A 172 63.08 -5.96 -7.69
C GLN A 172 61.76 -6.49 -7.14
N GLN A 173 61.14 -5.70 -6.28
CA GLN A 173 59.75 -5.82 -5.86
C GLN A 173 58.95 -4.73 -6.57
N LEU A 174 58.18 -5.13 -7.58
CA LEU A 174 57.26 -4.26 -8.29
C LEU A 174 55.98 -4.13 -7.48
N THR A 175 55.55 -2.91 -7.21
CA THR A 175 54.25 -2.62 -6.58
C THR A 175 53.44 -1.74 -7.51
N PHE A 176 52.17 -2.07 -7.68
CA PHE A 176 51.20 -1.35 -8.51
C PHE A 176 50.04 -0.87 -7.63
N GLY A 177 49.67 0.39 -7.78
CA GLY A 177 48.71 1.08 -6.92
C GLY A 177 49.21 1.30 -5.50
N GLY A 178 48.33 1.57 -4.55
CA GLY A 178 48.71 1.85 -3.16
C GLY A 178 49.07 3.31 -2.87
N GLY A 179 49.38 3.60 -1.60
CA GLY A 179 50.02 4.86 -1.18
C GLY A 179 51.47 4.59 -0.79
N LEU A 180 52.38 5.54 -1.06
CA LEU A 180 53.81 5.38 -0.84
C LEU A 180 54.41 6.55 -0.04
N LEU A 181 55.01 6.23 1.11
CA LEU A 181 55.76 7.18 1.92
C LEU A 181 57.25 7.03 1.57
N LEU A 182 57.86 8.10 1.08
CA LEU A 182 59.26 8.12 0.70
C LEU A 182 60.15 8.55 1.87
N ASN A 183 61.24 7.83 2.09
CA ASN A 183 62.22 8.15 3.13
C ASN A 183 63.19 9.24 2.67
N ASP A 184 63.76 9.99 3.62
CA ASP A 184 64.65 11.13 3.34
C ASP A 184 65.92 10.76 2.53
N ASP A 185 66.35 9.50 2.60
CA ASP A 185 67.51 8.96 1.88
C ASP A 185 67.20 8.58 0.40
N GLU A 186 65.93 8.62 -0.01
CA GLU A 186 65.46 8.29 -1.36
C GLU A 186 65.44 9.55 -2.24
N PHE A 187 66.63 10.08 -2.56
CA PHE A 187 66.77 11.40 -3.18
C PHE A 187 66.44 11.39 -4.69
N PHE A 188 65.18 11.64 -5.04
CA PHE A 188 64.74 11.97 -6.39
C PHE A 188 64.71 13.50 -6.58
N GLN A 189 65.37 14.03 -7.63
CA GLN A 189 65.65 15.47 -7.77
C GLN A 189 64.38 16.37 -7.83
N ASN A 190 63.22 15.85 -8.24
CA ASN A 190 61.97 16.64 -8.38
C ASN A 190 60.90 16.34 -7.31
N ILE A 191 61.18 15.56 -6.26
CA ILE A 191 60.19 15.20 -5.21
C ILE A 191 60.15 16.23 -4.05
N GLN A 192 60.83 17.38 -4.17
CA GLN A 192 60.85 18.39 -3.10
C GLN A 192 59.43 18.79 -2.65
N GLY A 193 59.09 18.50 -1.40
CA GLY A 193 57.77 18.75 -0.80
C GLY A 193 56.72 17.64 -0.95
N ARG A 194 56.99 16.57 -1.73
CA ARG A 194 56.02 15.51 -2.10
C ARG A 194 56.39 14.13 -1.53
N LYS A 195 56.84 14.07 -0.27
CA LYS A 195 57.26 12.82 0.42
C LYS A 195 56.13 11.82 0.65
N LYS A 196 54.88 12.26 0.46
CA LYS A 196 53.67 11.50 0.69
C LYS A 196 52.94 11.39 -0.64
N LEU A 197 52.84 10.18 -1.19
CA LEU A 197 52.03 9.92 -2.38
C LEU A 197 50.75 9.19 -1.98
N SER A 198 49.62 9.80 -2.31
CA SER A 198 48.30 9.28 -2.00
C SER A 198 47.91 8.10 -2.89
N PHE A 199 46.91 7.36 -2.45
CA PHE A 199 46.24 6.37 -3.28
C PHE A 199 45.61 7.04 -4.49
N PHE A 200 45.76 6.42 -5.65
CA PHE A 200 45.14 6.89 -6.89
C PHE A 200 43.62 6.73 -6.84
N PRO A 201 42.83 7.82 -6.95
CA PRO A 201 41.39 7.73 -6.96
C PRO A 201 40.89 7.38 -8.36
N GLY A 202 40.70 6.09 -8.64
CA GLY A 202 40.25 5.64 -9.94
C GLY A 202 40.33 4.13 -10.14
N LYS A 203 40.32 3.71 -11.40
CA LYS A 203 40.47 2.30 -11.81
C LYS A 203 41.90 2.03 -12.30
N LEU A 204 42.43 0.87 -11.94
CA LEU A 204 43.76 0.41 -12.37
C LEU A 204 43.66 -1.00 -12.98
N TYR A 205 44.16 -1.17 -14.21
CA TYR A 205 44.33 -2.49 -14.80
C TYR A 205 45.81 -2.77 -15.04
N TYR A 206 46.26 -3.91 -14.56
CA TYR A 206 47.64 -4.36 -14.71
C TYR A 206 47.77 -5.33 -15.88
N ASP A 207 48.68 -5.05 -16.80
CA ASP A 207 49.12 -5.99 -17.84
C ASP A 207 50.36 -6.74 -17.33
N PHE A 208 50.21 -8.06 -17.13
CA PHE A 208 51.22 -8.88 -16.47
C PHE A 208 52.60 -8.78 -17.12
N LEU A 209 53.63 -8.85 -16.26
CA LEU A 209 54.99 -9.11 -16.70
C LEU A 209 55.04 -10.40 -17.55
N THR A 210 55.28 -10.25 -18.84
CA THR A 210 55.50 -11.37 -19.76
C THR A 210 56.95 -11.39 -20.21
N LEU A 211 57.62 -12.53 -20.01
CA LEU A 211 58.95 -12.79 -20.58
C LEU A 211 58.76 -13.44 -21.95
N GLN A 212 59.05 -12.71 -23.03
CA GLN A 212 58.78 -13.17 -24.39
C GLN A 212 60.07 -13.37 -25.19
N ILE A 213 60.04 -14.29 -26.16
CA ILE A 213 61.12 -14.55 -27.11
C ILE A 213 60.65 -14.09 -28.50
N GLY A 214 61.32 -13.12 -29.12
CA GLY A 214 61.03 -12.71 -30.51
C GLY A 214 61.09 -11.20 -30.78
N THR A 215 60.60 -10.78 -31.93
CA THR A 215 60.40 -9.37 -32.27
C THR A 215 59.16 -8.83 -31.57
N PHE A 216 59.32 -7.79 -30.75
CA PHE A 216 58.20 -7.07 -30.13
C PHE A 216 57.29 -6.51 -31.23
N ASP A 217 56.09 -7.08 -31.37
CA ASP A 217 55.06 -6.51 -32.22
C ASP A 217 54.51 -5.25 -31.53
N ARG A 218 54.52 -4.11 -32.23
CA ARG A 218 54.23 -2.77 -31.71
C ARG A 218 52.76 -2.54 -31.36
N ASN A 219 51.95 -3.59 -31.37
CA ASN A 219 50.50 -3.46 -31.33
C ASN A 219 49.94 -3.40 -29.90
N GLY A 220 50.66 -2.78 -28.96
CA GLY A 220 50.09 -2.37 -27.67
C GLY A 220 48.83 -1.52 -27.85
N LEU A 221 48.75 -0.76 -28.94
CA LEU A 221 47.53 -0.08 -29.38
C LEU A 221 46.40 -1.05 -29.74
N LYS A 222 46.69 -2.11 -30.52
CA LYS A 222 45.69 -3.12 -30.88
C LYS A 222 45.20 -3.89 -29.65
N ILE A 223 46.10 -4.25 -28.74
CA ILE A 223 45.75 -4.88 -27.46
C ILE A 223 44.87 -3.93 -26.63
N ALA A 224 45.17 -2.63 -26.62
CA ALA A 224 44.34 -1.61 -25.99
C ALA A 224 42.95 -1.50 -26.61
N ILE A 225 42.86 -1.48 -27.95
CA ILE A 225 41.59 -1.46 -28.71
C ILE A 225 40.78 -2.73 -28.45
N ASP A 226 41.42 -3.89 -28.52
CA ASP A 226 40.77 -5.19 -28.36
C ASP A 226 40.35 -5.45 -26.90
N THR A 227 41.05 -4.85 -25.90
CA THR A 227 40.71 -5.02 -24.47
C THR A 227 39.76 -3.94 -23.95
N PHE A 228 39.97 -2.68 -24.31
CA PHE A 228 39.29 -1.53 -23.71
C PHE A 228 38.45 -0.71 -24.71
N GLY A 229 38.34 -1.12 -25.98
CA GLY A 229 37.55 -0.40 -26.98
C GLY A 229 36.11 -0.12 -26.53
N ASP A 230 35.47 -1.10 -25.89
CA ASP A 230 34.11 -0.96 -25.31
C ASP A 230 34.10 -0.21 -23.96
N LEU A 231 35.26 -0.09 -23.29
CA LEU A 231 35.45 0.59 -21.99
C LEU A 231 35.94 2.04 -22.14
N TYR A 232 36.22 2.48 -23.37
CA TYR A 232 36.64 3.85 -23.69
C TYR A 232 35.49 4.84 -23.58
N ILE A 233 34.29 4.45 -24.03
CA ILE A 233 33.08 5.25 -23.91
C ILE A 233 32.46 4.93 -22.55
N CYS A 234 32.08 5.96 -21.81
CA CYS A 234 31.25 5.76 -20.63
C CYS A 234 29.92 5.11 -21.09
N ASN A 235 29.78 3.80 -20.88
CA ASN A 235 28.57 3.06 -21.23
C ASN A 235 27.51 3.35 -20.17
N CYS A 236 26.71 4.37 -20.44
CA CYS A 236 25.66 4.83 -19.55
C CYS A 236 24.59 3.73 -19.41
N GLN A 237 24.35 3.26 -18.17
CA GLN A 237 23.34 2.26 -17.86
C GLN A 237 22.20 2.86 -17.04
N SER A 238 20.97 2.63 -17.49
CA SER A 238 19.76 3.06 -16.80
C SER A 238 19.54 2.27 -15.52
N ASN A 239 18.90 2.90 -14.51
CA ASN A 239 18.49 2.20 -13.30
C ASN A 239 17.30 1.27 -13.61
N ILE A 240 17.24 0.10 -12.97
CA ILE A 240 16.05 -0.75 -13.02
C ILE A 240 14.95 -0.11 -12.16
N ASN A 241 15.31 0.33 -10.95
CA ASN A 241 14.42 1.09 -10.08
C ASN A 241 14.68 2.60 -10.19
N VAL A 242 13.84 3.29 -10.97
CA VAL A 242 13.89 4.75 -11.11
C VAL A 242 13.02 5.48 -10.10
N GLN A 243 12.03 4.81 -9.49
CA GLN A 243 10.99 5.45 -8.69
C GLN A 243 11.45 5.71 -7.25
N ILE A 244 11.25 6.95 -6.79
CA ILE A 244 11.31 7.36 -5.38
C ILE A 244 9.89 7.27 -4.81
N GLU A 245 9.76 6.67 -3.63
CA GLU A 245 8.47 6.41 -3.00
C GLU A 245 7.64 7.68 -2.75
N ASN A 246 6.32 7.55 -2.91
CA ASN A 246 5.36 8.59 -2.55
C ASN A 246 5.32 8.76 -1.03
N GLN A 247 5.65 9.94 -0.52
CA GLN A 247 5.76 10.16 0.93
C GLN A 247 5.27 11.56 1.32
N ILE A 248 4.78 11.67 2.56
CA ILE A 248 4.54 12.95 3.23
C ILE A 248 5.66 13.09 4.25
N LEU A 249 6.57 14.03 4.02
CA LEU A 249 7.68 14.33 4.89
C LEU A 249 7.22 15.35 5.92
N ASN A 250 7.20 14.93 7.18
CA ASN A 250 6.84 15.77 8.32
C ASN A 250 8.10 16.05 9.16
N TRP A 251 8.06 17.10 9.97
CA TRP A 251 9.08 17.48 10.97
C TRP A 251 10.43 16.72 10.97
N LEU A 252 11.48 17.36 10.47
CA LEU A 252 12.86 16.83 10.44
C LEU A 252 13.04 15.46 9.74
N ASP A 253 12.02 14.93 9.06
CA ASP A 253 12.15 13.71 8.25
C ASP A 253 13.23 13.88 7.18
N GLN A 254 14.12 12.91 7.09
CA GLN A 254 15.16 12.81 6.07
C GLN A 254 15.14 11.42 5.45
N LYS A 255 15.30 11.39 4.13
CA LYS A 255 15.28 10.15 3.33
C LYS A 255 16.41 10.17 2.33
N TYR A 256 16.78 8.97 1.88
CA TYR A 256 17.86 8.75 0.94
C TYR A 256 17.38 7.83 -0.18
N PHE A 257 17.71 8.19 -1.41
CA PHE A 257 17.61 7.31 -2.58
C PHE A 257 19.00 7.21 -3.20
N THR A 258 19.47 6.00 -3.51
CA THR A 258 20.80 5.79 -4.12
C THR A 258 20.59 5.16 -5.50
N SER A 259 21.19 5.76 -6.53
CA SER A 259 21.12 5.21 -7.88
C SER A 259 21.81 3.85 -7.93
N GLU A 260 21.27 2.91 -8.69
CA GLU A 260 21.87 1.58 -8.85
C GLU A 260 23.17 1.67 -9.65
N ASN A 261 23.14 2.46 -10.73
CA ASN A 261 24.25 2.64 -11.65
C ASN A 261 24.87 4.05 -11.52
N GLY A 262 26.13 4.18 -11.96
CA GLY A 262 26.82 5.46 -12.05
C GLY A 262 26.45 6.22 -13.32
N ASN A 263 26.38 7.54 -13.25
CA ASN A 263 26.10 8.39 -14.40
C ASN A 263 27.31 8.54 -15.31
N CYS A 264 27.08 8.83 -16.58
CA CYS A 264 28.12 9.38 -17.46
C CYS A 264 28.03 10.90 -17.42
N ASP A 265 27.61 11.52 -18.52
CA ASP A 265 27.39 12.96 -18.66
C ASP A 265 25.90 13.34 -18.52
N GLN A 266 25.05 12.39 -18.10
CA GLN A 266 23.60 12.48 -18.25
C GLN A 266 22.84 11.92 -17.05
N PHE A 267 21.91 12.71 -16.53
CA PHE A 267 20.90 12.25 -15.55
C PHE A 267 19.61 13.05 -15.69
N GLY A 268 18.53 12.48 -15.19
CA GLY A 268 17.22 13.10 -15.12
C GLY A 268 16.57 12.92 -13.74
N LEU A 269 16.00 13.97 -13.18
CA LEU A 269 15.22 13.92 -11.95
C LEU A 269 13.91 14.65 -12.18
N SER A 270 12.77 14.01 -11.92
CA SER A 270 11.48 14.67 -12.09
C SER A 270 10.43 14.16 -11.12
N GLY A 271 9.42 14.99 -10.82
CA GLY A 271 8.29 14.58 -10.01
C GLY A 271 7.53 15.72 -9.38
N TRP A 272 6.53 15.37 -8.57
CA TRP A 272 5.61 16.32 -7.97
C TRP A 272 5.94 16.62 -6.52
N LEU A 273 5.84 17.89 -6.17
CA LEU A 273 6.08 18.43 -4.84
C LEU A 273 4.90 19.32 -4.44
N ARG A 274 4.52 19.26 -3.16
CA ARG A 274 3.55 20.18 -2.57
C ARG A 274 3.93 20.50 -1.14
N ILE A 275 4.09 21.78 -0.83
CA ILE A 275 4.24 22.24 0.54
C ILE A 275 2.84 22.22 1.17
N LYS A 276 2.65 21.39 2.20
CA LYS A 276 1.41 21.31 2.97
C LYS A 276 1.36 22.40 4.04
N GLU A 277 2.47 22.61 4.73
CA GLU A 277 2.55 23.52 5.86
C GLU A 277 3.96 24.12 5.95
N ILE A 278 4.01 25.40 6.37
CA ILE A 278 5.25 26.12 6.65
C ILE A 278 5.25 26.42 8.15
N ASN A 279 6.09 25.72 8.91
CA ASN A 279 6.27 25.96 10.33
C ASN A 279 7.49 26.86 10.51
N LYS A 280 7.26 28.11 10.94
CA LYS A 280 8.32 29.11 11.09
C LYS A 280 8.19 29.87 12.40
N LEU A 281 9.32 30.01 13.09
CA LEU A 281 9.52 30.92 14.22
C LEU A 281 10.37 32.13 13.81
N ASN A 282 11.25 31.97 12.81
CA ASN A 282 12.07 33.05 12.26
C ASN A 282 11.40 33.70 11.05
N ASP A 283 11.62 35.00 10.89
CA ASP A 283 11.06 35.77 9.77
C ASP A 283 11.60 35.35 8.41
N ASN A 284 12.87 34.91 8.39
CA ASN A 284 13.57 34.42 7.22
C ASN A 284 14.26 33.09 7.54
N PHE A 285 14.07 32.06 6.71
CA PHE A 285 14.86 30.83 6.79
C PHE A 285 14.99 30.15 5.42
N ASP A 286 16.11 29.44 5.24
CA ASP A 286 16.40 28.64 4.06
C ASP A 286 16.11 27.16 4.37
N TYR A 287 15.15 26.60 3.66
CA TYR A 287 14.79 25.19 3.75
C TYR A 287 15.45 24.42 2.62
N LYS A 288 16.52 23.69 2.92
CA LYS A 288 17.17 22.79 1.97
C LYS A 288 16.37 21.49 1.86
N PHE A 289 15.62 21.37 0.78
CA PHE A 289 14.73 20.24 0.56
C PHE A 289 15.44 19.02 0.00
N MET A 290 16.35 19.23 -0.96
CA MET A 290 16.93 18.15 -1.73
C MET A 290 18.39 18.46 -2.03
N LYS A 291 19.25 17.45 -1.91
CA LYS A 291 20.67 17.49 -2.19
C LYS A 291 21.07 16.19 -2.89
N MET A 292 21.62 16.29 -4.09
CA MET A 292 22.12 15.16 -4.85
C MET A 292 23.65 15.18 -4.86
N ASN A 293 24.25 14.21 -4.18
CA ASN A 293 25.69 14.05 -4.08
C ASN A 293 26.05 12.57 -3.98
N LYS A 294 27.34 12.22 -3.97
CA LYS A 294 27.73 10.81 -3.84
C LYS A 294 27.73 10.30 -2.40
N PHE A 295 28.24 11.11 -1.48
CA PHE A 295 28.57 10.69 -0.13
C PHE A 295 27.83 11.53 0.89
N SER A 296 26.55 11.25 1.14
CA SER A 296 25.82 11.98 2.20
C SER A 296 26.37 11.67 3.62
N GLN A 297 27.01 10.52 3.80
CA GLN A 297 27.47 10.04 5.12
C GLN A 297 28.91 10.47 5.47
N ASN A 298 29.76 10.80 4.49
CA ASN A 298 31.13 11.24 4.74
C ASN A 298 31.20 12.76 4.84
N GLN A 299 31.39 13.30 6.05
CA GLN A 299 31.39 14.75 6.31
C GLN A 299 32.38 15.55 5.45
N LYS A 300 33.51 14.96 5.02
CA LYS A 300 34.50 15.67 4.17
C LYS A 300 34.09 15.78 2.71
N LEU A 301 33.23 14.87 2.24
CA LEU A 301 32.77 14.82 0.84
C LEU A 301 31.29 15.19 0.70
N ASN A 302 30.58 15.40 1.81
CA ASN A 302 29.22 15.92 1.86
C ASN A 302 29.20 17.46 1.77
N ASP A 303 30.06 18.05 0.93
CA ASP A 303 30.13 19.50 0.70
C ASP A 303 29.09 19.93 -0.35
N ASP A 304 28.65 21.18 -0.27
CA ASP A 304 27.72 21.76 -1.24
C ASP A 304 28.39 22.03 -2.60
N ASN A 305 29.71 22.24 -2.60
CA ASN A 305 30.56 22.38 -3.80
C ASN A 305 30.73 21.08 -4.60
N LEU A 306 30.25 19.94 -4.09
CA LEU A 306 30.31 18.63 -4.76
C LEU A 306 28.92 18.04 -5.01
N SER A 307 27.87 18.86 -4.90
CA SER A 307 26.48 18.41 -5.07
C SER A 307 25.96 18.81 -6.44
N ALA A 308 25.70 17.81 -7.30
CA ALA A 308 25.29 18.02 -8.68
C ALA A 308 23.98 18.82 -8.79
N PHE A 309 23.10 18.71 -7.82
CA PHE A 309 21.87 19.51 -7.73
C PHE A 309 21.43 19.69 -6.28
N GLN A 310 20.93 20.87 -5.94
CA GLN A 310 20.24 21.13 -4.69
C GLN A 310 19.04 22.06 -4.91
N LEU A 311 17.96 21.79 -4.18
CA LEU A 311 16.75 22.62 -4.16
C LEU A 311 16.53 23.16 -2.75
N ILE A 312 16.46 24.48 -2.63
CA ILE A 312 16.24 25.19 -1.37
C ILE A 312 15.05 26.13 -1.52
N TYR A 313 14.13 26.13 -0.56
CA TYR A 313 13.08 27.15 -0.46
C TYR A 313 13.52 28.20 0.54
N ARG A 314 13.74 29.43 0.08
CA ARG A 314 13.95 30.57 0.97
C ARG A 314 12.60 31.21 1.28
N ILE A 315 12.23 31.16 2.54
CA ILE A 315 10.95 31.65 3.05
C ILE A 315 11.23 32.94 3.80
N SER A 316 10.66 34.06 3.34
CA SER A 316 10.70 35.34 4.05
C SER A 316 9.28 35.84 4.35
N GLN A 317 9.14 36.92 5.13
CA GLN A 317 7.83 37.58 5.30
C GLN A 317 7.31 38.23 4.02
N GLN A 318 8.20 38.67 3.12
CA GLN A 318 7.85 39.50 1.96
C GLN A 318 7.73 38.69 0.67
N GLN A 319 8.56 37.66 0.52
CA GLN A 319 8.67 36.88 -0.71
C GLN A 319 9.06 35.43 -0.45
N TYR A 320 8.65 34.54 -1.34
CA TYR A 320 9.11 33.17 -1.38
C TYR A 320 10.05 33.00 -2.57
N GLU A 321 11.18 32.35 -2.35
CA GLU A 321 12.17 32.12 -3.40
C GLU A 321 12.56 30.64 -3.44
N ILE A 322 12.95 30.19 -4.63
CA ILE A 322 13.62 28.91 -4.82
C ILE A 322 15.08 29.21 -5.16
N LEU A 323 15.99 28.66 -4.37
CA LEU A 323 17.41 28.64 -4.70
C LEU A 323 17.75 27.28 -5.29
N ILE A 324 18.35 27.31 -6.47
CA ILE A 324 18.94 26.14 -7.11
C ILE A 324 20.44 26.26 -6.97
N MET A 325 21.06 25.24 -6.40
CA MET A 325 22.51 25.17 -6.28
C MET A 325 23.04 23.97 -7.07
N SER A 326 24.16 24.18 -7.74
CA SER A 326 24.90 23.13 -8.43
C SER A 326 26.39 23.48 -8.35
N TYR A 327 27.27 22.61 -8.84
CA TYR A 327 28.69 22.92 -8.94
C TYR A 327 29.17 22.86 -10.39
N SER A 328 30.29 23.52 -10.66
CA SER A 328 31.05 23.34 -11.89
C SER A 328 32.53 23.47 -11.56
N TYR A 329 33.28 22.38 -11.69
CA TYR A 329 34.72 22.45 -11.48
C TYR A 329 35.42 23.13 -12.66
N ARG A 330 36.57 23.76 -12.40
CA ARG A 330 37.49 24.27 -13.44
C ARG A 330 38.77 23.45 -13.56
N PHE A 331 39.04 22.62 -12.55
CA PHE A 331 40.18 21.72 -12.46
C PHE A 331 39.72 20.46 -11.71
N PRO A 332 40.07 19.23 -12.16
CA PRO A 332 39.46 17.99 -11.67
C PRO A 332 40.05 17.53 -10.32
N ILE A 333 39.99 18.40 -9.31
CA ILE A 333 40.46 18.12 -7.94
C ILE A 333 39.32 18.23 -6.94
N VAL A 334 39.29 17.31 -5.97
CA VAL A 334 38.24 17.24 -4.94
C VAL A 334 38.73 17.59 -3.52
N ASN A 335 40.05 17.73 -3.33
CA ASN A 335 40.67 18.01 -2.04
C ASN A 335 41.20 19.45 -1.98
N ILE A 336 40.30 20.43 -2.12
CA ILE A 336 40.60 21.86 -2.02
C ILE A 336 39.94 22.45 -0.77
N ASP A 337 40.39 23.63 -0.38
CA ASP A 337 39.69 24.42 0.63
C ASP A 337 38.37 24.97 0.06
N PHE A 338 37.24 24.45 0.53
CA PHE A 338 35.90 24.88 0.12
C PHE A 338 35.41 26.15 0.83
N ASN A 339 36.19 26.75 1.75
CA ASN A 339 35.79 27.97 2.48
C ASN A 339 35.38 29.13 1.57
N ASN A 340 35.90 29.19 0.33
CA ASN A 340 35.57 30.23 -0.65
C ASN A 340 34.54 29.79 -1.71
N ASN A 341 33.88 28.64 -1.56
CA ASN A 341 32.91 28.08 -2.49
C ASN A 341 33.33 28.11 -3.98
N PRO A 342 34.53 27.61 -4.33
CA PRO A 342 35.14 27.83 -5.64
C PRO A 342 34.38 27.19 -6.82
N PHE A 343 33.53 26.20 -6.55
CA PHE A 343 32.77 25.48 -7.59
C PHE A 343 31.28 25.80 -7.58
N LEU A 344 30.79 26.47 -6.54
CA LEU A 344 29.36 26.61 -6.29
C LEU A 344 28.71 27.63 -7.23
N ILE A 345 27.61 27.21 -7.86
CA ILE A 345 26.73 28.07 -8.66
C ILE A 345 25.40 28.16 -7.93
N ILE A 346 24.90 29.38 -7.72
CA ILE A 346 23.62 29.66 -7.07
C ILE A 346 22.73 30.42 -8.05
N LYS A 347 21.51 29.93 -8.26
CA LYS A 347 20.44 30.58 -9.01
C LYS A 347 19.25 30.82 -8.10
N GLN A 348 18.64 32.00 -8.19
CA GLN A 348 17.52 32.41 -7.37
C GLN A 348 16.32 32.68 -8.28
N ILE A 349 15.18 32.09 -7.92
CA ILE A 349 13.90 32.24 -8.62
C ILE A 349 12.90 32.81 -7.61
N GLU A 350 12.31 33.96 -7.92
CA GLU A 350 11.23 34.55 -7.12
C GLU A 350 9.88 33.89 -7.48
N ILE A 351 9.14 33.41 -6.48
CA ILE A 351 7.84 32.76 -6.67
C ILE A 351 6.73 33.81 -6.59
N ASN A 352 6.12 34.13 -7.74
CA ASN A 352 5.05 35.13 -7.83
C ASN A 352 3.64 34.56 -7.60
N ASN A 353 3.53 33.25 -7.42
CA ASN A 353 2.27 32.53 -7.23
C ASN A 353 2.18 31.89 -5.84
N ASN A 354 1.05 31.25 -5.52
CA ASN A 354 0.90 30.54 -4.26
C ASN A 354 1.88 29.33 -4.18
N ILE A 355 2.74 29.33 -3.16
CA ILE A 355 3.74 28.28 -2.90
C ILE A 355 3.11 26.93 -2.46
N TYR A 356 1.88 26.95 -1.92
CA TYR A 356 1.17 25.74 -1.47
C TYR A 356 0.57 24.91 -2.62
N LEU A 357 0.69 25.36 -3.87
CA LEU A 357 0.25 24.63 -5.05
C LEU A 357 1.15 23.41 -5.30
N TRP A 358 0.58 22.38 -5.92
CA TRP A 358 1.37 21.33 -6.54
C TRP A 358 2.28 21.93 -7.61
N HIS A 359 3.55 21.57 -7.57
CA HIS A 359 4.51 21.94 -8.58
C HIS A 359 5.31 20.74 -9.04
N TYR A 360 5.60 20.73 -10.33
CA TYR A 360 6.37 19.69 -10.98
C TYR A 360 7.80 20.19 -11.16
N LEU A 361 8.75 19.46 -10.58
CA LEU A 361 10.18 19.68 -10.77
C LEU A 361 10.66 18.77 -11.89
N GLN A 362 11.47 19.31 -12.79
CA GLN A 362 12.21 18.58 -13.81
C GLN A 362 13.64 19.12 -13.86
N VAL A 363 14.61 18.26 -13.68
CA VAL A 363 16.05 18.56 -13.72
C VAL A 363 16.70 17.57 -14.67
N THR A 364 17.39 18.07 -15.69
CA THR A 364 18.07 17.24 -16.68
C THR A 364 19.46 17.76 -16.93
N LEU A 365 20.47 16.90 -16.75
CA LEU A 365 21.83 17.17 -17.22
C LEU A 365 22.02 16.45 -18.56
N GLN A 366 22.38 17.19 -19.60
CA GLN A 366 22.78 16.62 -20.88
C GLN A 366 23.90 17.46 -21.49
N GLN A 367 25.00 16.82 -21.89
CA GLN A 367 26.15 17.49 -22.52
C GLN A 367 26.63 18.73 -21.74
N ASN A 368 26.84 18.59 -20.42
CA ASN A 368 27.28 19.67 -19.52
C ASN A 368 26.29 20.84 -19.39
N VAL A 369 25.03 20.68 -19.79
CA VAL A 369 23.96 21.66 -19.59
C VAL A 369 22.95 21.11 -18.60
N LEU A 370 22.86 21.74 -17.43
CA LEU A 370 21.85 21.46 -16.42
C LEU A 370 20.62 22.34 -16.67
N GLN A 371 19.55 21.74 -17.15
CA GLN A 371 18.26 22.39 -17.35
C GLN A 371 17.35 22.09 -16.15
N ILE A 372 16.80 23.13 -15.54
CA ILE A 372 15.83 23.02 -14.45
C ILE A 372 14.53 23.70 -14.88
N ILE A 373 13.41 22.99 -14.72
CA ILE A 373 12.05 23.50 -14.95
C ILE A 373 11.23 23.24 -13.69
N ILE A 374 10.61 24.28 -13.15
CA ILE A 374 9.67 24.21 -12.03
C ILE A 374 8.34 24.81 -12.49
N THR A 375 7.29 24.00 -12.51
CA THR A 375 5.96 24.46 -12.96
C THR A 375 4.93 24.29 -11.86
N PHE A 376 4.36 25.40 -11.38
CA PHE A 376 3.24 25.40 -10.44
C PHE A 376 1.91 25.34 -11.20
N TYR A 377 0.98 24.54 -10.70
CA TYR A 377 -0.32 24.33 -11.32
C TYR A 377 -1.43 24.90 -10.46
N GLN A 378 -2.28 25.72 -11.07
CA GLN A 378 -3.51 26.23 -10.48
C GLN A 378 -4.61 26.03 -11.50
N GLU A 379 -5.30 24.89 -11.43
CA GLU A 379 -6.26 24.49 -12.45
C GLU A 379 -5.61 24.51 -13.85
N LEU A 380 -6.23 25.18 -14.82
CA LEU A 380 -5.71 25.28 -16.19
C LEU A 380 -4.53 26.25 -16.31
N ASN A 381 -4.29 27.11 -15.31
CA ASN A 381 -3.18 28.06 -15.32
C ASN A 381 -1.88 27.38 -14.88
N LYS A 382 -0.78 27.75 -15.54
CA LYS A 382 0.57 27.24 -15.26
C LYS A 382 1.53 28.39 -15.05
N TYR A 383 2.30 28.33 -13.97
CA TYR A 383 3.38 29.27 -13.69
C TYR A 383 4.70 28.51 -13.80
N GLN A 384 5.42 28.70 -14.91
CA GLN A 384 6.65 27.97 -15.23
C GLN A 384 7.87 28.85 -15.03
N TYR A 385 8.85 28.33 -14.31
CA TYR A 385 10.17 28.91 -14.11
C TYR A 385 11.20 27.96 -14.72
N GLN A 386 12.11 28.49 -15.55
CA GLN A 386 13.09 27.68 -16.27
C GLN A 386 14.47 28.32 -16.19
N GLU A 387 15.47 27.50 -15.86
CA GLU A 387 16.87 27.87 -15.78
C GLU A 387 17.73 26.89 -16.59
N GLN A 388 18.81 27.40 -17.19
CA GLN A 388 19.82 26.60 -17.87
C GLN A 388 21.21 27.03 -17.39
N ILE A 389 22.01 26.06 -16.96
CA ILE A 389 23.31 26.29 -16.34
C ILE A 389 24.34 25.41 -17.04
N ASN A 390 25.42 25.99 -17.56
CA ASN A 390 26.56 25.24 -18.04
C ASN A 390 27.39 24.77 -16.84
N VAL A 391 27.56 23.46 -16.72
CA VAL A 391 28.22 22.82 -15.57
C VAL A 391 29.19 21.74 -16.02
N TYR A 392 30.36 21.69 -15.40
CA TYR A 392 31.28 20.57 -15.50
C TYR A 392 31.16 19.75 -14.20
N HIS A 393 30.40 18.66 -14.26
CA HIS A 393 30.28 17.67 -13.18
C HIS A 393 31.27 16.53 -13.40
N PHE A 394 31.71 15.87 -12.32
CA PHE A 394 32.52 14.67 -12.45
C PHE A 394 31.68 13.52 -13.06
N ASN A 395 32.32 12.63 -13.80
CA ASN A 395 31.70 11.50 -14.50
C ASN A 395 31.82 10.20 -13.67
N GLU A 396 31.07 9.16 -14.07
CA GLU A 396 31.01 7.84 -13.41
C GLU A 396 30.66 7.92 -11.90
N ILE A 397 29.77 8.84 -11.53
CA ILE A 397 29.31 9.02 -10.14
C ILE A 397 28.02 8.22 -9.91
N GLN A 398 28.02 7.37 -8.88
CA GLN A 398 26.77 6.85 -8.33
C GLN A 398 26.16 7.89 -7.40
N PHE A 399 25.01 8.46 -7.78
CA PHE A 399 24.38 9.53 -7.02
C PHE A 399 23.53 8.99 -5.87
N GLN A 400 23.53 9.74 -4.78
CA GLN A 400 22.64 9.62 -3.65
C GLN A 400 21.85 10.92 -3.50
N ILE A 401 20.53 10.81 -3.55
CA ILE A 401 19.60 11.91 -3.34
C ILE A 401 19.20 11.89 -1.88
N HIS A 402 19.69 12.86 -1.12
CA HIS A 402 19.20 13.19 0.21
C HIS A 402 18.05 14.17 0.05
N TYR A 403 16.89 13.89 0.65
CA TYR A 403 15.73 14.77 0.58
C TYR A 403 14.91 14.80 1.88
N GLY A 404 14.15 15.88 2.06
CA GLY A 404 13.41 16.19 3.27
C GLY A 404 13.99 17.40 4.00
N ASN A 405 14.05 17.33 5.31
CA ASN A 405 14.57 18.39 6.17
C ASN A 405 16.09 18.23 6.33
N ILE A 406 16.84 18.53 5.27
CA ILE A 406 18.31 18.58 5.27
C ILE A 406 18.86 19.81 6.02
N ASN A 407 19.41 19.59 7.22
CA ASN A 407 20.08 20.61 8.05
C ASN A 407 19.17 21.74 8.59
N GLN A 408 17.86 21.53 8.71
CA GLN A 408 16.93 22.48 9.31
C GLN A 408 16.99 22.43 10.84
N GLU A 409 16.78 23.60 11.45
CA GLU A 409 16.57 23.72 12.89
C GLU A 409 15.19 23.17 13.27
N SER A 410 15.04 22.63 14.50
CA SER A 410 13.77 22.08 15.01
C SER A 410 12.58 23.05 14.95
N ASN A 411 12.88 24.34 14.86
CA ASN A 411 11.95 25.46 14.96
C ASN A 411 11.46 26.01 13.61
N ASN A 412 12.16 25.71 12.50
CA ASN A 412 11.81 26.20 11.16
C ASN A 412 11.87 25.05 10.14
N TYR A 413 10.73 24.57 9.67
CA TYR A 413 10.65 23.42 8.78
C TYR A 413 9.43 23.45 7.87
N LEU A 414 9.46 22.65 6.81
CA LEU A 414 8.36 22.49 5.86
C LEU A 414 7.81 21.07 5.94
N ASN A 415 6.48 20.94 5.93
CA ASN A 415 5.82 19.66 5.68
C ASN A 415 5.60 19.56 4.16
N ILE A 416 6.25 18.63 3.49
CA ILE A 416 6.24 18.50 2.03
C ILE A 416 5.72 17.12 1.63
N GLN A 417 4.83 17.10 0.64
CA GLN A 417 4.38 15.89 -0.02
C GLN A 417 5.13 15.70 -1.34
N ILE A 418 5.67 14.50 -1.55
CA ILE A 418 6.36 14.07 -2.76
C ILE A 418 5.54 12.97 -3.42
N GLN A 419 5.29 13.08 -4.72
CA GLN A 419 4.66 12.00 -5.49
C GLN A 419 5.20 11.84 -6.91
N ASN A 420 5.16 10.59 -7.41
CA ASN A 420 5.60 10.17 -8.74
C ASN A 420 6.97 10.75 -9.10
N PHE A 421 7.91 10.63 -8.15
CA PHE A 421 9.23 11.23 -8.27
C PHE A 421 10.21 10.16 -8.77
N ASN A 422 10.92 10.43 -9.86
CA ASN A 422 11.74 9.47 -10.57
C ASN A 422 13.15 10.02 -10.81
N PHE A 423 14.16 9.18 -10.66
CA PHE A 423 15.54 9.45 -11.00
C PHE A 423 16.02 8.50 -12.10
N TYR A 424 16.26 9.08 -13.27
CA TYR A 424 16.76 8.40 -14.46
C TYR A 424 18.25 8.62 -14.56
N ASN A 425 18.98 7.51 -14.65
CA ASN A 425 20.34 7.54 -15.14
C ASN A 425 20.28 7.31 -16.66
N CYS A 426 20.95 8.13 -17.47
CA CYS A 426 21.13 7.91 -18.92
C CYS A 426 19.89 7.96 -19.84
N ASP A 427 18.68 7.66 -19.35
CA ASP A 427 17.42 7.63 -20.13
C ASP A 427 16.56 8.89 -19.95
N ILE A 428 17.08 10.04 -20.38
CA ILE A 428 16.41 11.35 -20.20
C ILE A 428 15.14 11.47 -21.06
N SER A 429 15.03 10.68 -22.14
CA SER A 429 13.89 10.69 -23.07
C SER A 429 12.56 10.24 -22.45
N GLN A 430 12.59 9.61 -21.27
CA GLN A 430 11.41 9.10 -20.57
C GLN A 430 10.80 10.06 -19.55
N ILE A 431 11.37 11.27 -19.41
CA ILE A 431 10.85 12.27 -18.46
C ILE A 431 9.56 12.88 -19.00
N ASN A 432 8.45 12.28 -18.61
CA ASN A 432 7.12 12.80 -18.88
C ASN A 432 6.43 13.22 -17.58
N LYS A 433 5.62 14.28 -17.70
CA LYS A 433 4.70 14.70 -16.64
C LYS A 433 3.66 13.60 -16.44
N ASN A 434 3.85 12.77 -15.42
CA ASN A 434 2.87 11.75 -15.06
C ASN A 434 1.78 12.38 -14.18
N CYS A 435 0.69 12.82 -14.81
CA CYS A 435 -0.60 12.88 -14.12
C CYS A 435 -0.99 11.47 -13.67
N HIS A 436 -1.96 11.37 -12.75
CA HIS A 436 -2.61 10.08 -12.51
C HIS A 436 -3.12 9.50 -13.84
N SER A 437 -3.04 8.18 -14.03
CA SER A 437 -3.37 7.51 -15.30
C SER A 437 -4.78 7.82 -15.81
N SER A 438 -5.71 8.14 -14.90
CA SER A 438 -7.08 8.54 -15.28
C SER A 438 -7.19 9.96 -15.84
N CYS A 439 -6.24 10.86 -15.57
CA CYS A 439 -6.31 12.25 -15.96
C CYS A 439 -5.55 12.53 -17.26
N GLN A 440 -6.16 13.28 -18.19
CA GLN A 440 -5.42 13.88 -19.31
C GLN A 440 -4.71 15.17 -18.89
N LEU A 441 -5.45 16.01 -18.17
CA LEU A 441 -4.95 17.24 -17.56
C LEU A 441 -5.11 17.12 -16.06
N CYS A 442 -4.11 17.58 -15.33
CA CYS A 442 -4.09 17.56 -13.88
C CYS A 442 -3.37 18.79 -13.34
N ASP A 443 -3.86 19.29 -12.20
CA ASP A 443 -3.16 20.26 -11.35
C ASP A 443 -2.44 19.60 -10.17
N GLY A 444 -2.29 18.27 -10.21
CA GLY A 444 -1.54 17.47 -9.25
C GLY A 444 -1.45 15.99 -9.67
N PRO A 445 -0.66 15.17 -8.96
CA PRO A 445 -0.40 13.78 -9.33
C PRO A 445 -1.51 12.79 -8.95
N THR A 446 -2.50 13.20 -8.16
CA THR A 446 -3.49 12.28 -7.59
C THR A 446 -4.75 12.14 -8.46
N ASN A 447 -5.53 11.09 -8.22
CA ASN A 447 -6.83 10.89 -8.86
C ASN A 447 -7.91 11.92 -8.44
N SER A 448 -7.59 12.81 -7.50
CA SER A 448 -8.41 13.94 -7.04
C SER A 448 -7.88 15.29 -7.52
N ASP A 449 -6.84 15.30 -8.35
CA ASP A 449 -6.29 16.51 -8.96
C ASP A 449 -6.49 16.48 -10.50
N CYS A 450 -7.47 15.73 -10.99
CA CYS A 450 -7.82 15.72 -12.42
C CYS A 450 -8.57 17.01 -12.80
N LEU A 451 -8.23 17.56 -13.96
CA LEU A 451 -8.96 18.63 -14.62
C LEU A 451 -9.75 18.14 -15.84
N SER A 452 -9.32 17.01 -16.41
CA SER A 452 -10.05 16.28 -17.43
C SER A 452 -9.62 14.83 -17.45
N CYS A 453 -10.48 13.94 -17.94
CA CYS A 453 -10.19 12.52 -18.06
C CYS A 453 -9.47 12.21 -19.36
N GLN A 454 -8.63 11.17 -19.35
CA GLN A 454 -7.98 10.66 -20.55
C GLN A 454 -9.05 10.21 -21.56
N ASN A 455 -8.99 10.71 -22.80
CA ASN A 455 -9.98 10.39 -23.84
C ASN A 455 -10.21 8.89 -24.03
N ASN A 456 -9.14 8.09 -23.93
CA ASN A 456 -9.21 6.63 -24.13
C ASN A 456 -9.64 5.88 -22.86
N SER A 457 -9.81 6.56 -21.73
CA SER A 457 -10.13 5.91 -20.45
C SER A 457 -11.61 5.54 -20.26
N ASN A 458 -12.51 6.09 -21.09
CA ASN A 458 -13.97 5.98 -20.92
C ASN A 458 -14.49 6.43 -19.54
N ARG A 459 -13.71 7.26 -18.82
CA ARG A 459 -14.09 7.81 -17.52
C ARG A 459 -14.93 9.07 -17.66
N ILE A 460 -15.81 9.30 -16.69
CA ILE A 460 -16.56 10.52 -16.51
C ILE A 460 -15.79 11.43 -15.56
N TYR A 461 -15.64 12.70 -15.95
CA TYR A 461 -15.07 13.73 -15.10
C TYR A 461 -16.13 14.26 -14.13
N ILE A 462 -15.83 14.27 -12.82
CA ILE A 462 -16.64 14.93 -11.80
C ILE A 462 -15.92 16.23 -11.37
N PRO A 463 -16.40 17.41 -11.82
CA PRO A 463 -15.70 18.67 -11.60
C PRO A 463 -15.53 19.06 -10.13
N LEU A 464 -16.56 18.87 -9.30
CA LEU A 464 -16.53 19.27 -7.89
C LEU A 464 -15.45 18.54 -7.08
N GLN A 465 -15.15 17.29 -7.44
CA GLN A 465 -14.17 16.45 -6.77
C GLN A 465 -12.88 16.30 -7.58
N LYS A 466 -12.75 17.00 -8.72
CA LYS A 466 -11.59 16.94 -9.62
C LYS A 466 -11.13 15.51 -9.89
N ALA A 467 -12.08 14.62 -10.16
CA ALA A 467 -11.82 13.18 -10.25
C ALA A 467 -12.41 12.57 -11.52
N CYS A 468 -11.76 11.50 -12.00
CA CYS A 468 -12.21 10.72 -13.14
C CYS A 468 -12.63 9.33 -12.68
N ILE A 469 -13.90 8.97 -12.88
CA ILE A 469 -14.49 7.72 -12.41
C ILE A 469 -15.11 6.93 -13.56
N CYS A 470 -15.20 5.61 -13.40
CA CYS A 470 -15.91 4.74 -14.33
C CYS A 470 -17.43 4.86 -14.19
N GLN A 471 -18.17 4.52 -15.26
CA GLN A 471 -19.62 4.38 -15.22
C GLN A 471 -20.02 3.11 -14.43
N TYR A 472 -21.23 3.07 -13.86
CA TYR A 472 -21.70 1.93 -13.05
C TYR A 472 -21.68 0.57 -13.77
N ASN A 473 -21.84 0.58 -15.09
CA ASN A 473 -21.78 -0.60 -15.97
C ASN A 473 -20.37 -0.97 -16.48
N THR A 474 -19.33 -0.38 -15.90
CA THR A 474 -17.92 -0.63 -16.27
C THR A 474 -17.07 -0.87 -15.03
N ILE A 475 -16.01 -1.65 -15.15
CA ILE A 475 -15.05 -1.90 -14.06
C ILE A 475 -13.73 -1.16 -14.31
N ASP A 476 -13.12 -0.66 -13.25
CA ASP A 476 -11.84 0.07 -13.30
C ASP A 476 -10.66 -0.91 -13.20
N GLN A 477 -9.93 -1.12 -14.30
CA GLN A 477 -8.66 -1.87 -14.37
C GLN A 477 -7.66 -1.05 -15.20
N ASP A 478 -7.28 0.13 -14.71
CA ASP A 478 -6.53 1.19 -15.43
C ASP A 478 -7.31 1.89 -16.54
N PHE A 479 -8.28 1.21 -17.15
CA PHE A 479 -9.30 1.74 -18.05
C PHE A 479 -10.69 1.28 -17.58
N CYS A 480 -11.74 1.96 -18.02
CA CYS A 480 -13.11 1.50 -17.77
C CYS A 480 -13.52 0.47 -18.83
N TYR A 481 -13.52 -0.80 -18.42
CA TYR A 481 -13.92 -1.91 -19.29
C TYR A 481 -15.41 -2.22 -19.12
N SER A 482 -16.09 -2.29 -20.26
CA SER A 482 -17.49 -2.73 -20.37
C SER A 482 -17.58 -4.19 -20.78
N TYR A 483 -18.79 -4.74 -20.80
CA TYR A 483 -19.05 -6.10 -21.27
C TYR A 483 -18.47 -6.42 -22.67
N GLN A 484 -18.40 -5.43 -23.57
CA GLN A 484 -17.89 -5.59 -24.93
C GLN A 484 -16.39 -5.93 -24.93
N HIS A 485 -15.63 -5.37 -23.99
CA HIS A 485 -14.19 -5.62 -23.86
C HIS A 485 -13.90 -7.04 -23.38
N PHE A 486 -14.81 -7.61 -22.58
CA PHE A 486 -14.76 -8.99 -22.10
C PHE A 486 -15.45 -9.98 -23.04
N GLN A 487 -15.70 -9.60 -24.30
CA GLN A 487 -16.32 -10.44 -25.34
C GLN A 487 -17.70 -11.01 -24.95
N PHE A 488 -18.40 -10.38 -24.01
CA PHE A 488 -19.75 -10.79 -23.66
C PHE A 488 -20.77 -10.23 -24.67
N GLN A 489 -21.80 -11.01 -24.93
CA GLN A 489 -22.97 -10.62 -25.73
C GLN A 489 -24.20 -10.54 -24.83
N LEU A 490 -25.04 -9.52 -25.02
CA LEU A 490 -26.31 -9.39 -24.33
C LEU A 490 -27.41 -10.05 -25.16
N ILE A 491 -28.16 -10.97 -24.54
CA ILE A 491 -29.26 -11.67 -25.20
C ILE A 491 -30.55 -11.45 -24.42
N GLN A 492 -31.61 -11.07 -25.14
CA GLN A 492 -32.93 -10.91 -24.58
C GLN A 492 -33.56 -12.25 -24.22
N TYR A 493 -34.10 -12.33 -23.01
CA TYR A 493 -34.87 -13.45 -22.51
C TYR A 493 -36.32 -13.06 -22.34
N GLN A 494 -37.24 -13.81 -22.93
CA GLN A 494 -38.67 -13.60 -22.71
C GLN A 494 -39.05 -14.18 -21.34
N THR A 495 -39.16 -13.32 -20.32
CA THR A 495 -39.83 -13.67 -19.06
C THR A 495 -41.29 -13.25 -19.09
N ASN A 496 -42.20 -14.18 -18.84
CA ASN A 496 -43.62 -13.91 -18.61
C ASN A 496 -43.96 -13.62 -17.12
N GLN A 497 -42.97 -13.28 -16.28
CA GLN A 497 -43.20 -13.05 -14.85
C GLN A 497 -43.25 -11.56 -14.53
N LEU A 498 -44.42 -11.08 -14.11
CA LEU A 498 -44.59 -9.79 -13.46
C LEU A 498 -43.88 -9.83 -12.10
N GLN A 499 -42.73 -9.15 -11.99
CA GLN A 499 -42.11 -8.85 -10.70
C GLN A 499 -42.46 -7.43 -10.27
N CYS A 500 -42.92 -7.26 -9.02
CA CYS A 500 -43.16 -5.93 -8.48
C CYS A 500 -41.86 -5.13 -8.43
N GLN A 501 -41.93 -3.85 -8.82
CA GLN A 501 -40.79 -2.94 -8.74
C GLN A 501 -40.37 -2.72 -7.28
N TYR A 502 -39.11 -2.34 -7.06
CA TYR A 502 -38.62 -1.99 -5.73
C TYR A 502 -39.52 -0.92 -5.08
N GLY A 503 -39.85 -1.11 -3.79
CA GLY A 503 -40.80 -0.26 -3.07
C GLY A 503 -42.26 -0.64 -3.28
N TYR A 504 -42.56 -1.77 -3.92
CA TYR A 504 -43.90 -2.35 -4.07
C TYR A 504 -43.94 -3.78 -3.53
N PHE A 505 -45.10 -4.22 -3.05
CA PHE A 505 -45.37 -5.58 -2.56
C PHE A 505 -46.50 -6.25 -3.36
N TYR A 506 -46.55 -7.58 -3.31
CA TYR A 506 -47.55 -8.38 -4.03
C TYR A 506 -48.89 -8.40 -3.30
N PHE A 507 -49.95 -8.10 -4.04
CA PHE A 507 -51.34 -8.24 -3.62
C PHE A 507 -52.09 -9.19 -4.56
N ASN A 508 -52.82 -10.18 -4.01
CA ASN A 508 -53.65 -11.13 -4.75
C ASN A 508 -53.00 -11.81 -5.99
N SER A 509 -51.68 -12.04 -5.94
CA SER A 509 -50.90 -12.76 -6.97
C SER A 509 -50.79 -12.10 -8.36
N GLN A 510 -51.36 -10.90 -8.58
CA GLN A 510 -51.33 -10.21 -9.89
C GLN A 510 -51.21 -8.69 -9.82
N THR A 511 -51.42 -8.06 -8.66
CA THR A 511 -51.34 -6.60 -8.51
C THR A 511 -50.18 -6.20 -7.58
N CYS A 512 -49.50 -5.09 -7.90
CA CYS A 512 -48.39 -4.55 -7.12
C CYS A 512 -48.84 -3.25 -6.45
N ILE A 513 -48.79 -3.20 -5.13
CA ILE A 513 -49.16 -2.01 -4.35
C ILE A 513 -47.90 -1.38 -3.76
N LYS A 514 -47.80 -0.05 -3.80
CA LYS A 514 -46.63 0.68 -3.27
C LYS A 514 -46.56 0.55 -1.75
N CYS A 515 -45.39 0.22 -1.21
CA CYS A 515 -45.13 0.23 0.22
C CYS A 515 -45.37 1.64 0.83
N PRO A 516 -45.85 1.74 2.08
CA PRO A 516 -46.15 3.02 2.69
C PRO A 516 -44.90 3.90 2.90
N SER A 517 -45.00 5.18 2.54
CA SER A 517 -43.94 6.19 2.69
C SER A 517 -44.50 7.51 3.22
N ILE A 518 -43.82 8.16 4.16
CA ILE A 518 -44.14 9.53 4.57
C ILE A 518 -43.68 10.49 3.46
N ILE A 519 -44.58 11.36 2.99
CA ILE A 519 -44.37 12.23 1.83
C ILE A 519 -43.35 13.35 2.15
N GLN A 520 -42.06 13.04 2.05
CA GLN A 520 -40.96 14.01 1.87
C GLN A 520 -39.89 13.39 0.96
N SER A 521 -39.18 14.19 0.17
CA SER A 521 -38.16 13.74 -0.80
C SER A 521 -36.99 12.96 -0.20
N ASN A 522 -36.85 12.95 1.13
CA ASN A 522 -35.72 12.40 1.89
C ASN A 522 -36.12 11.21 2.79
N LEU A 523 -37.38 10.76 2.72
CA LEU A 523 -37.99 9.72 3.57
C LEU A 523 -38.39 8.52 2.70
N ILE A 524 -37.79 7.36 2.95
CA ILE A 524 -37.70 6.29 1.94
C ILE A 524 -38.39 5.00 2.43
N THR A 525 -39.66 5.07 2.81
CA THR A 525 -40.54 3.88 2.85
C THR A 525 -40.33 2.92 4.05
N CYS A 526 -41.36 2.12 4.34
CA CYS A 526 -41.36 1.09 5.38
C CYS A 526 -40.36 -0.05 5.11
N LEU A 527 -39.42 -0.28 6.03
CA LEU A 527 -38.39 -1.32 5.89
C LEU A 527 -39.00 -2.73 5.88
N GLU A 528 -39.95 -3.03 6.75
CA GLU A 528 -40.55 -4.38 6.84
C GLU A 528 -41.30 -4.77 5.55
N CYS A 529 -41.85 -3.78 4.84
CA CYS A 529 -42.48 -3.99 3.53
C CYS A 529 -41.45 -4.27 2.42
N ILE A 530 -40.29 -3.59 2.47
CA ILE A 530 -39.18 -3.79 1.53
C ILE A 530 -38.50 -5.15 1.76
N GLU A 531 -38.39 -5.59 3.00
CA GLU A 531 -37.74 -6.86 3.35
C GLU A 531 -38.63 -8.09 3.09
N ASN A 532 -39.96 -7.94 3.16
CA ASN A 532 -40.88 -9.06 2.98
C ASN A 532 -42.05 -8.78 2.00
N PRO A 533 -41.77 -8.37 0.74
CA PRO A 533 -42.81 -7.91 -0.19
C PRO A 533 -43.77 -9.02 -0.66
N LEU A 534 -43.47 -10.29 -0.41
CA LEU A 534 -44.35 -11.40 -0.76
C LEU A 534 -45.45 -11.63 0.28
N TYR A 535 -45.10 -11.52 1.56
CA TYR A 535 -45.99 -11.88 2.65
C TYR A 535 -46.42 -10.68 3.51
N TRP A 536 -45.92 -9.49 3.23
CA TRP A 536 -46.25 -8.29 4.01
C TRP A 536 -47.76 -8.02 4.07
N GLN A 537 -48.53 -8.32 3.02
CA GLN A 537 -50.00 -8.19 3.03
C GLN A 537 -50.72 -9.00 4.13
N TYR A 538 -50.12 -10.10 4.61
CA TYR A 538 -50.71 -10.94 5.66
C TYR A 538 -50.41 -10.40 7.06
N ASN A 539 -49.37 -9.58 7.18
CA ASN A 539 -49.03 -8.87 8.41
C ASN A 539 -48.50 -7.46 8.04
N PRO A 540 -49.39 -6.56 7.61
CA PRO A 540 -49.02 -5.27 7.04
C PRO A 540 -48.68 -4.28 8.16
N TYR A 541 -47.50 -4.43 8.75
CA TYR A 541 -47.02 -3.53 9.79
C TYR A 541 -45.76 -2.80 9.34
N CYS A 542 -45.58 -1.62 9.91
CA CYS A 542 -44.36 -0.85 9.82
C CYS A 542 -43.93 -0.44 11.22
N GLN A 543 -42.69 -0.75 11.56
CA GLN A 543 -42.06 -0.27 12.78
C GLN A 543 -40.81 0.54 12.47
N THR A 544 -40.12 0.20 11.37
CA THR A 544 -38.82 0.74 11.06
C THR A 544 -38.88 1.58 9.78
N LEU A 545 -38.53 2.85 9.91
CA LEU A 545 -38.46 3.80 8.80
C LEU A 545 -37.00 4.11 8.46
N ILE A 546 -36.68 4.11 7.16
CA ILE A 546 -35.40 4.61 6.65
C ILE A 546 -35.53 6.10 6.33
N TYR A 547 -34.67 6.94 6.92
CA TYR A 547 -34.59 8.35 6.60
C TYR A 547 -33.13 8.82 6.49
N ILE A 548 -32.88 9.78 5.61
CA ILE A 548 -31.55 10.35 5.38
C ILE A 548 -31.44 11.66 6.17
N ILE A 549 -30.47 11.74 7.09
CA ILE A 549 -30.22 12.93 7.93
C ILE A 549 -29.41 13.97 7.13
N HIS A 550 -29.51 15.25 7.51
CA HIS A 550 -28.51 16.26 7.14
C HIS A 550 -27.09 15.76 7.45
N ASN A 551 -26.16 15.90 6.49
CA ASN A 551 -24.83 15.27 6.39
C ASN A 551 -24.76 13.93 5.64
N ASN A 552 -25.82 13.54 4.92
CA ASN A 552 -25.84 12.38 4.00
C ASN A 552 -25.62 10.99 4.64
N THR A 553 -25.73 10.85 5.96
CA THR A 553 -25.85 9.54 6.63
C THR A 553 -27.32 9.13 6.70
N TYR A 554 -27.64 7.85 6.53
CA TYR A 554 -28.99 7.38 6.89
C TYR A 554 -29.02 6.93 8.34
N ASN A 555 -30.21 6.92 8.89
CA ASN A 555 -30.47 6.27 10.16
C ASN A 555 -31.79 5.52 10.03
N THR A 556 -31.92 4.42 10.78
CA THR A 556 -33.20 3.72 10.91
C THR A 556 -33.85 4.23 12.20
N ILE A 557 -35.05 4.81 12.09
CA ILE A 557 -35.88 5.03 13.27
C ILE A 557 -36.73 3.79 13.43
N LYS A 558 -36.46 3.03 14.49
CA LYS A 558 -37.43 2.05 15.00
C LYS A 558 -38.40 2.79 15.89
N ASP A 559 -39.63 2.97 15.42
CA ASP A 559 -40.69 3.59 16.18
C ASP A 559 -41.06 2.68 17.39
N GLN A 560 -41.36 3.30 18.52
CA GLN A 560 -41.82 2.58 19.71
C GLN A 560 -43.20 1.96 19.47
N THR A 561 -44.00 2.58 18.60
CA THR A 561 -45.32 2.08 18.21
C THR A 561 -45.28 1.39 16.86
N ILE A 562 -45.84 0.18 16.79
CA ILE A 562 -46.02 -0.55 15.53
C ILE A 562 -47.24 0.03 14.80
N GLN A 563 -47.03 0.51 13.59
CA GLN A 563 -48.09 1.02 12.72
C GLN A 563 -48.62 -0.11 11.85
N TYR A 564 -49.90 -0.48 11.98
CA TYR A 564 -50.52 -1.46 11.10
C TYR A 564 -51.22 -0.77 9.93
N TYR A 565 -51.34 -1.44 8.79
CA TYR A 565 -52.04 -0.94 7.61
C TYR A 565 -53.16 -1.91 7.19
N ILE A 566 -54.19 -1.38 6.57
CA ILE A 566 -55.26 -2.16 5.93
C ILE A 566 -55.34 -1.77 4.45
N ILE A 567 -55.73 -2.71 3.60
CA ILE A 567 -55.89 -2.50 2.16
C ILE A 567 -57.39 -2.41 1.88
N ILE A 568 -57.86 -1.24 1.44
CA ILE A 568 -59.24 -0.98 1.03
C ILE A 568 -59.19 -0.45 -0.41
N ASP A 569 -59.89 -1.12 -1.34
CA ASP A 569 -59.95 -0.75 -2.76
C ASP A 569 -58.56 -0.47 -3.39
N ASP A 570 -57.61 -1.39 -3.17
CA ASP A 570 -56.20 -1.30 -3.60
C ASP A 570 -55.40 -0.10 -3.03
N GLN A 571 -55.94 0.62 -2.04
CA GLN A 571 -55.23 1.68 -1.31
C GLN A 571 -54.83 1.22 0.11
N LEU A 572 -53.60 1.52 0.51
CA LEU A 572 -53.18 1.37 1.90
C LEU A 572 -53.72 2.51 2.77
N GLN A 573 -54.33 2.13 3.89
CA GLN A 573 -54.72 3.05 4.95
C GLN A 573 -54.08 2.63 6.27
N LEU A 574 -53.62 3.61 7.05
CA LEU A 574 -53.08 3.37 8.39
C LEU A 574 -54.20 2.89 9.33
N CYS A 575 -53.99 1.78 10.03
CA CYS A 575 -54.84 1.30 11.11
C CYS A 575 -54.24 1.70 12.47
N GLU A 576 -54.69 2.82 13.03
CA GLU A 576 -54.20 3.37 14.30
C GLU A 576 -54.46 2.48 15.53
N TYR A 577 -55.41 1.53 15.48
CA TYR A 577 -55.86 0.75 16.65
C TYR A 577 -55.95 -0.77 16.42
N CYS A 578 -55.31 -1.29 15.37
CA CYS A 578 -55.26 -2.73 15.15
C CYS A 578 -54.21 -3.37 16.07
N SER A 579 -54.61 -4.32 16.90
CA SER A 579 -53.70 -5.30 17.50
C SER A 579 -53.63 -6.54 16.60
N PHE A 580 -52.44 -7.17 16.51
CA PHE A 580 -52.05 -8.33 15.66
C PHE A 580 -53.13 -9.39 15.35
N SER A 581 -54.15 -9.57 16.18
CA SER A 581 -55.23 -10.53 15.96
C SER A 581 -56.31 -10.02 14.98
N GLN A 582 -56.22 -10.45 13.72
CA GLN A 582 -57.32 -10.49 12.72
C GLN A 582 -57.60 -9.21 11.89
N LEU A 583 -56.59 -8.73 11.15
CA LEU A 583 -56.74 -7.64 10.15
C LEU A 583 -57.66 -7.98 8.95
N GLN A 584 -58.09 -9.24 8.77
CA GLN A 584 -58.96 -9.67 7.65
C GLN A 584 -60.40 -10.04 8.05
N ASN A 585 -60.82 -9.79 9.29
CA ASN A 585 -62.18 -10.08 9.74
C ASN A 585 -63.05 -8.80 9.60
N GLU A 586 -64.19 -8.87 8.89
CA GLU A 586 -65.16 -7.75 8.80
C GLU A 586 -65.54 -7.22 10.19
N GLN A 587 -65.57 -8.11 11.20
CA GLN A 587 -65.82 -7.75 12.59
C GLN A 587 -64.71 -6.87 13.20
N ALA A 588 -63.46 -7.04 12.79
CA ALA A 588 -62.31 -6.25 13.26
C ALA A 588 -62.24 -4.88 12.58
N LEU A 589 -62.57 -4.81 11.28
CA LEU A 589 -62.78 -3.56 10.55
C LEU A 589 -63.96 -2.77 11.16
N TYR A 590 -65.06 -3.45 11.49
CA TYR A 590 -66.20 -2.86 12.19
C TYR A 590 -65.82 -2.42 13.62
N ASN A 591 -65.03 -3.19 14.36
CA ASN A 591 -64.54 -2.78 15.68
C ASN A 591 -63.58 -1.58 15.61
N ASN A 592 -62.72 -1.48 14.60
CA ASN A 592 -61.86 -0.31 14.40
C ASN A 592 -62.70 0.92 14.01
N TYR A 593 -63.68 0.77 13.12
CA TYR A 593 -64.67 1.79 12.80
C TYR A 593 -65.48 2.23 14.03
N ILE A 594 -65.97 1.29 14.84
CA ILE A 594 -66.66 1.52 16.12
C ILE A 594 -65.72 2.17 17.14
N THR A 595 -64.44 1.84 17.17
CA THR A 595 -63.45 2.44 18.11
C THR A 595 -63.08 3.86 17.69
N ASN A 596 -62.96 4.13 16.39
CA ASN A 596 -62.81 5.48 15.82
C ASN A 596 -64.06 6.33 16.06
N ILE A 597 -65.26 5.77 15.88
CA ILE A 597 -66.54 6.44 16.22
C ILE A 597 -66.67 6.64 17.72
N ASN A 598 -66.34 5.64 18.55
CA ASN A 598 -66.41 5.74 20.00
C ASN A 598 -65.34 6.68 20.55
N ARG A 599 -64.21 6.89 19.86
CA ARG A 599 -63.19 7.89 20.22
C ARG A 599 -63.60 9.28 19.75
N GLN A 600 -64.22 9.46 18.58
CA GLN A 600 -64.90 10.72 18.23
C GLN A 600 -66.04 11.03 19.20
N GLN A 601 -66.80 10.02 19.63
CA GLN A 601 -67.82 10.16 20.67
C GLN A 601 -67.21 10.43 22.05
N ARG A 602 -66.09 9.79 22.45
CA ARG A 602 -65.39 10.07 23.73
C ARG A 602 -64.62 11.39 23.73
N PHE A 603 -64.18 11.87 22.58
CA PHE A 603 -63.63 13.21 22.38
C PHE A 603 -64.72 14.28 22.61
N CYS A 604 -65.99 13.95 22.32
CA CYS A 604 -67.15 14.80 22.64
C CYS A 604 -67.82 14.52 24.00
N GLN A 605 -67.65 13.33 24.59
CA GLN A 605 -68.47 12.89 25.75
C GLN A 605 -67.72 12.80 27.10
N ARG A 606 -66.41 13.06 27.17
CA ARG A 606 -65.72 13.10 28.48
C ARG A 606 -65.97 14.36 29.31
N ASN A 607 -66.90 15.22 28.88
CA ASN A 607 -67.34 16.44 29.59
C ASN A 607 -68.84 16.45 29.97
N GLN A 608 -69.50 15.30 30.11
CA GLN A 608 -70.91 15.28 30.58
C GLN A 608 -71.17 14.64 31.94
N ILE A 609 -70.14 14.28 32.70
CA ILE A 609 -70.34 13.74 34.04
C ILE A 609 -69.35 14.43 34.97
N PHE A 610 -69.73 15.59 35.51
CA PHE A 610 -69.58 16.01 36.91
C PHE A 610 -69.81 17.53 37.02
N TYR A 611 -71.01 17.87 37.52
CA TYR A 611 -71.51 19.15 38.04
C TYR A 611 -71.57 20.38 37.12
N GLY A 612 -72.81 20.80 36.85
CA GLY A 612 -73.13 21.96 36.05
C GLY A 612 -72.72 23.28 36.71
N LEU A 613 -71.90 24.05 36.01
CA LEU A 613 -72.01 25.49 35.83
C LEU A 613 -71.02 25.91 34.73
N LEU A 614 -71.52 26.72 33.80
CA LEU A 614 -70.87 27.13 32.56
C LEU A 614 -69.56 27.89 32.79
N VAL A 615 -68.42 27.35 32.32
CA VAL A 615 -67.47 28.00 31.37
C VAL A 615 -66.66 26.87 30.69
N VAL A 616 -66.74 26.79 29.37
CA VAL A 616 -66.00 25.84 28.53
C VAL A 616 -64.57 26.36 28.39
N PHE A 617 -63.58 25.64 28.94
CA PHE A 617 -62.20 25.79 28.51
C PHE A 617 -61.88 24.65 27.54
N GLU A 618 -61.53 25.00 26.30
CA GLU A 618 -61.03 24.09 25.28
C GLU A 618 -59.59 23.69 25.65
N CYS A 619 -59.31 22.39 25.81
CA CYS A 619 -57.95 21.89 26.07
C CYS A 619 -57.28 21.47 24.76
N TYR A 620 -56.05 21.94 24.55
CA TYR A 620 -55.19 21.59 23.41
C TYR A 620 -53.95 20.79 23.89
N SER A 621 -53.28 20.09 22.97
CA SER A 621 -51.99 19.45 23.24
C SER A 621 -50.93 20.50 23.64
N CYS A 622 -50.27 20.29 24.79
CA CYS A 622 -49.22 21.17 25.30
C CYS A 622 -47.93 21.10 24.47
N ASN A 623 -47.39 22.27 24.11
CA ASN A 623 -45.99 22.44 23.66
C ASN A 623 -45.15 23.22 24.71
N LEU A 624 -45.59 23.28 25.97
CA LEU A 624 -44.87 23.95 27.06
C LEU A 624 -43.98 22.94 27.81
N ASP A 625 -42.70 23.27 27.99
CA ASP A 625 -41.72 22.39 28.65
C ASP A 625 -42.13 22.01 30.07
N ALA A 626 -41.97 20.73 30.40
CA ALA A 626 -42.33 20.11 31.68
C ALA A 626 -43.81 20.27 32.12
N CYS A 627 -44.70 20.60 31.17
CA CYS A 627 -46.13 20.75 31.40
C CYS A 627 -46.92 19.49 31.01
N LEU A 628 -47.70 18.97 31.96
CA LEU A 628 -48.62 17.85 31.76
C LEU A 628 -49.96 18.31 31.16
N GLU A 629 -50.48 19.48 31.54
CA GLU A 629 -51.77 20.00 31.07
C GLU A 629 -51.73 21.52 30.87
N CYS A 630 -52.26 22.01 29.74
CA CYS A 630 -52.28 23.43 29.36
C CYS A 630 -53.71 23.91 29.14
N ALA A 631 -53.99 25.15 29.54
CA ALA A 631 -55.18 25.90 29.15
C ALA A 631 -54.77 27.08 28.26
N VAL A 632 -55.67 27.47 27.35
CA VAL A 632 -55.56 28.75 26.66
C VAL A 632 -56.28 29.79 27.51
N THR A 633 -55.52 30.78 27.98
CA THR A 633 -56.02 31.95 28.72
C THR A 633 -56.07 33.18 27.81
N GLU A 634 -56.69 34.27 28.26
CA GLU A 634 -56.70 35.54 27.51
C GLU A 634 -55.28 36.08 27.19
N THR A 635 -54.27 35.63 27.93
CA THR A 635 -52.85 35.98 27.74
C THR A 635 -52.04 34.96 26.93
N GLY A 636 -52.65 33.88 26.45
CA GLY A 636 -51.99 32.80 25.70
C GLY A 636 -52.03 31.43 26.40
N LEU A 637 -51.23 30.48 25.90
CA LEU A 637 -51.08 29.13 26.47
C LEU A 637 -50.43 29.19 27.85
N ALA A 638 -51.10 28.64 28.87
CA ALA A 638 -50.64 28.58 30.25
C ALA A 638 -50.71 27.15 30.77
N CYS A 639 -49.64 26.69 31.39
CA CYS A 639 -49.57 25.40 32.04
C CYS A 639 -50.37 25.38 33.36
N ILE A 640 -51.24 24.39 33.50
CA ILE A 640 -52.09 24.16 34.68
C ILE A 640 -51.49 23.08 35.59
N LEU A 641 -50.81 22.08 35.01
CA LEU A 641 -50.22 20.95 35.73
C LEU A 641 -48.80 20.68 35.23
N CYS A 642 -47.82 20.60 36.14
CA CYS A 642 -46.41 20.35 35.82
C CYS A 642 -45.96 18.95 36.25
N LEU A 643 -44.89 18.43 35.66
CA LEU A 643 -44.19 17.22 36.12
C LEU A 643 -43.74 17.37 37.60
N ASP A 644 -43.64 16.26 38.34
CA ASP A 644 -43.52 16.23 39.82
C ASP A 644 -42.41 17.11 40.44
N ASN A 645 -41.33 17.35 39.67
CA ASN A 645 -40.19 18.17 40.06
C ASN A 645 -40.33 19.66 39.71
N PHE A 646 -41.48 20.10 39.20
CA PHE A 646 -41.75 21.46 38.75
C PHE A 646 -43.03 22.01 39.42
N THR A 647 -43.14 23.32 39.51
CA THR A 647 -44.35 24.03 39.98
C THR A 647 -44.78 25.04 38.94
N ALA A 648 -46.09 25.12 38.69
CA ALA A 648 -46.66 26.09 37.78
C ALA A 648 -46.57 27.49 38.41
N LYS A 649 -45.77 28.38 37.82
CA LYS A 649 -45.75 29.81 38.13
C LYS A 649 -45.99 30.59 36.84
N ASN A 650 -46.99 31.47 36.86
CA ASN A 650 -47.36 32.32 35.72
C ASN A 650 -47.58 31.55 34.40
N GLY A 651 -48.18 30.35 34.47
CA GLY A 651 -48.44 29.53 33.28
C GLY A 651 -47.23 28.81 32.70
N GLN A 652 -46.08 28.75 33.40
CA GLN A 652 -44.92 27.95 33.00
C GLN A 652 -44.45 27.06 34.16
N CYS A 653 -43.90 25.89 33.83
CA CYS A 653 -43.34 24.96 34.81
C CYS A 653 -41.91 25.36 35.19
N GLN A 654 -41.70 25.66 36.47
CA GLN A 654 -40.38 25.98 37.02
C GLN A 654 -39.94 24.90 37.99
N LEU A 655 -38.67 24.47 37.89
CA LEU A 655 -38.10 23.43 38.73
C LEU A 655 -38.29 23.80 40.22
N LYS A 656 -38.75 22.87 41.05
CA LYS A 656 -38.78 23.02 42.51
C LYS A 656 -37.33 23.12 42.99
N VAL A 657 -36.81 24.34 43.15
CA VAL A 657 -35.54 24.55 43.82
C VAL A 657 -35.75 24.19 45.29
N VAL A 658 -35.29 23.00 45.67
CA VAL A 658 -35.19 22.59 47.06
C VAL A 658 -33.99 23.32 47.65
N GLU A 659 -34.24 24.46 48.30
CA GLU A 659 -33.29 25.07 49.22
C GLU A 659 -33.09 24.15 50.44
N SER A 660 -32.20 23.17 50.33
CA SER A 660 -31.51 22.60 51.50
C SER A 660 -30.38 21.66 51.09
N ASN A 661 -29.14 22.14 51.23
CA ASN A 661 -27.96 21.49 51.82
C ASN A 661 -27.65 19.99 51.60
N TYR A 662 -28.19 19.33 50.56
CA TYR A 662 -27.93 17.91 50.31
C TYR A 662 -26.99 17.63 49.12
N GLU A 663 -26.61 18.66 48.34
CA GLU A 663 -25.66 18.52 47.23
C GLU A 663 -24.18 18.49 47.65
N GLN A 664 -23.85 18.83 48.91
CA GLN A 664 -22.46 18.83 49.37
C GLN A 664 -21.95 17.48 49.93
N GLN A 665 -22.83 16.50 50.15
CA GLN A 665 -22.41 15.18 50.67
C GLN A 665 -22.44 14.06 49.63
N LEU A 666 -23.24 14.17 48.56
CA LEU A 666 -23.20 13.24 47.42
C LEU A 666 -22.16 13.63 46.35
N SER A 667 -21.68 14.88 46.36
CA SER A 667 -20.61 15.34 45.46
C SER A 667 -19.20 14.96 45.92
N PHE A 668 -19.03 14.39 47.12
CA PHE A 668 -17.70 13.95 47.60
C PHE A 668 -17.27 12.58 47.05
N PHE A 669 -18.20 11.74 46.59
CA PHE A 669 -17.89 10.42 46.03
C PHE A 669 -17.75 10.40 44.49
N VAL A 670 -18.13 11.48 43.80
CA VAL A 670 -18.15 11.53 42.32
C VAL A 670 -17.11 12.51 41.72
N LYS A 671 -16.44 13.35 42.53
CA LYS A 671 -15.61 14.44 41.99
C LYS A 671 -14.13 14.18 41.70
N ASN A 672 -13.52 13.06 42.07
CA ASN A 672 -12.07 12.90 41.91
C ASN A 672 -11.65 11.71 41.01
N LYS A 673 -12.07 11.73 39.74
CA LYS A 673 -11.43 10.91 38.69
C LYS A 673 -10.92 11.84 37.59
N CYS A 674 -9.80 12.54 37.83
CA CYS A 674 -9.13 13.29 36.77
C CYS A 674 -8.26 12.31 35.96
N LEU A 675 -8.81 11.81 34.86
CA LEU A 675 -8.07 10.98 33.89
C LEU A 675 -7.42 11.89 32.84
N ALA A 676 -6.19 11.56 32.41
CA ALA A 676 -5.52 12.27 31.33
C ALA A 676 -6.43 12.35 30.09
N PRO A 677 -6.50 13.50 29.38
CA PRO A 677 -5.63 14.68 29.50
C PRO A 677 -6.03 15.69 30.61
N TYR A 678 -6.95 15.36 31.51
CA TYR A 678 -7.28 16.20 32.66
C TYR A 678 -6.31 15.95 33.82
N TYR A 679 -6.02 16.99 34.60
CA TYR A 679 -5.15 16.91 35.78
C TYR A 679 -5.78 17.56 37.02
N ILE A 680 -5.25 17.20 38.20
CA ILE A 680 -5.69 17.74 39.49
C ILE A 680 -5.06 19.13 39.68
N THR A 681 -5.90 20.12 39.90
CA THR A 681 -5.55 21.51 40.18
C THR A 681 -5.26 21.73 41.66
N SER A 682 -4.60 22.84 41.99
CA SER A 682 -4.20 23.29 43.34
C SER A 682 -5.35 23.39 44.36
N ASN A 683 -6.60 23.51 43.90
CA ASN A 683 -7.80 23.52 44.73
C ASN A 683 -8.55 22.16 44.79
N LYS A 684 -7.91 21.09 44.29
CA LYS A 684 -8.45 19.72 44.17
C LYS A 684 -9.59 19.55 43.15
N GLY A 685 -9.73 20.46 42.17
CA GLY A 685 -10.59 20.27 40.99
C GLY A 685 -9.88 19.59 39.81
N CYS A 686 -10.62 19.15 38.78
CA CYS A 686 -10.05 18.64 37.52
C CYS A 686 -10.07 19.72 36.42
N LYS A 687 -8.96 19.90 35.70
CA LYS A 687 -8.84 20.84 34.57
C LYS A 687 -8.17 20.18 33.37
N LEU A 688 -8.59 20.54 32.15
CA LEU A 688 -7.97 20.05 30.91
C LEU A 688 -6.54 20.59 30.79
N CYS A 689 -5.57 19.72 30.45
CA CYS A 689 -4.20 20.12 30.14
C CYS A 689 -4.18 21.02 28.90
N GLN A 690 -3.71 22.26 29.05
CA GLN A 690 -3.60 23.23 27.95
C GLN A 690 -2.25 23.17 27.22
N ILE A 691 -1.29 22.42 27.78
CA ILE A 691 0.04 22.24 27.20
C ILE A 691 -0.06 21.21 26.07
N LYS A 692 0.12 21.65 24.82
CA LYS A 692 0.12 20.75 23.65
C LYS A 692 1.20 19.68 23.81
N ASN A 693 0.91 18.45 23.37
CA ASN A 693 1.80 17.29 23.41
C ASN A 693 2.26 16.88 24.83
N CYS A 694 1.55 17.34 25.87
CA CYS A 694 1.76 16.89 27.23
C CYS A 694 0.80 15.74 27.58
N ARG A 695 1.34 14.59 28.00
CA ARG A 695 0.54 13.43 28.43
C ARG A 695 -0.01 13.60 29.85
N TYR A 696 0.80 14.14 30.76
CA TYR A 696 0.43 14.32 32.17
C TYR A 696 0.80 15.73 32.67
N CYS A 697 -0.20 16.60 32.79
CA CYS A 697 -0.07 17.94 33.37
C CYS A 697 -0.13 17.90 34.91
N PHE A 698 0.44 18.89 35.57
CA PHE A 698 0.28 19.14 37.01
C PHE A 698 0.46 20.63 37.33
N GLU A 699 0.04 21.07 38.51
CA GLU A 699 0.26 22.44 38.99
C GLU A 699 1.36 22.45 40.05
N PHE A 700 2.19 23.50 40.05
CA PHE A 700 3.25 23.71 41.03
C PHE A 700 3.51 25.20 41.29
N GLN A 701 4.12 25.54 42.43
CA GLN A 701 4.64 26.87 42.69
C GLN A 701 6.14 26.96 42.33
N LYS A 702 6.52 27.89 41.46
CA LYS A 702 7.91 28.08 41.00
C LYS A 702 8.90 28.38 42.14
N ASN A 703 8.44 29.02 43.21
CA ASN A 703 9.26 29.40 44.37
C ASN A 703 9.38 28.29 45.43
N ASP A 704 8.48 27.30 45.42
CA ASP A 704 8.50 26.16 46.34
C ASP A 704 7.95 24.90 45.66
N LEU A 705 8.85 24.10 45.08
CA LEU A 705 8.50 22.86 44.37
C LEU A 705 7.83 21.80 45.27
N LYS A 706 7.89 21.94 46.60
CA LYS A 706 7.15 21.07 47.53
C LYS A 706 5.63 21.29 47.42
N LYS A 707 5.19 22.43 46.91
CA LYS A 707 3.79 22.71 46.60
C LYS A 707 3.52 22.35 45.16
N CYS A 708 3.17 21.09 44.94
CA CYS A 708 2.75 20.59 43.64
C CYS A 708 1.63 19.57 43.77
N THR A 709 0.84 19.40 42.71
CA THR A 709 -0.31 18.48 42.71
C THR A 709 0.06 17.03 42.42
N LEU A 710 1.36 16.72 42.30
CA LEU A 710 1.87 15.35 42.09
C LEU A 710 1.90 14.51 43.38
N TYR A 711 1.69 15.12 44.56
CA TYR A 711 1.56 14.39 45.82
C TYR A 711 0.09 14.07 46.11
N ASP A 712 -0.24 12.85 46.57
CA ASP A 712 -1.63 12.49 46.89
C ASP A 712 -2.26 13.38 48.00
N ASN A 713 -1.44 13.79 48.97
CA ASN A 713 -1.85 14.60 50.12
C ASN A 713 -1.35 16.06 50.06
N PHE A 714 -1.23 16.65 48.86
CA PHE A 714 -0.78 18.04 48.76
C PHE A 714 -1.73 19.01 49.50
N GLU A 715 -1.16 20.02 50.15
CA GLU A 715 -1.93 21.10 50.76
C GLU A 715 -2.45 22.05 49.68
N ILE A 716 -3.70 22.51 49.81
CA ILE A 716 -4.26 23.48 48.87
C ILE A 716 -3.41 24.75 48.91
N PHE A 717 -2.91 25.19 47.74
CA PHE A 717 -2.13 26.41 47.58
C PHE A 717 -2.87 27.43 46.71
N GLN A 718 -2.60 28.72 46.92
CA GLN A 718 -3.29 29.81 46.22
C GLN A 718 -2.73 29.99 44.81
N GLU A 719 -3.61 30.37 43.87
CA GLU A 719 -3.21 30.90 42.57
C GLU A 719 -2.57 32.28 42.78
N ASP A 720 -1.24 32.34 42.71
CA ASP A 720 -0.43 33.56 42.81
C ASP A 720 0.49 33.70 41.58
N GLU A 721 1.32 34.75 41.54
CA GLU A 721 2.23 35.00 40.40
C GLU A 721 3.27 33.88 40.18
N PHE A 722 3.48 32.99 41.15
CA PHE A 722 4.40 31.86 41.07
C PHE A 722 3.71 30.55 40.71
N HIS A 723 2.38 30.55 40.61
CA HIS A 723 1.60 29.41 40.14
C HIS A 723 1.89 29.13 38.66
N SER A 724 2.13 27.86 38.33
CA SER A 724 2.38 27.45 36.94
C SER A 724 1.92 26.02 36.70
N VAL A 725 1.60 25.71 35.45
CA VAL A 725 1.26 24.36 34.99
C VAL A 725 2.51 23.74 34.36
N GLY A 726 2.88 22.55 34.82
CA GLY A 726 4.00 21.77 34.32
C GLY A 726 3.55 20.53 33.58
N CYS A 727 4.46 19.93 32.80
CA CYS A 727 4.26 18.61 32.21
C CYS A 727 5.23 17.59 32.81
N SER A 728 4.71 16.52 33.42
CA SER A 728 5.54 15.44 33.98
C SER A 728 5.95 14.39 32.95
N LEU A 729 5.26 14.34 31.80
CA LEU A 729 5.60 13.48 30.66
C LEU A 729 5.03 14.06 29.38
N CYS A 730 5.88 14.45 28.44
CA CYS A 730 5.43 14.79 27.09
C CYS A 730 5.22 13.53 26.24
N GLU A 731 4.60 13.70 25.06
CA GLU A 731 4.59 12.68 24.02
C GLU A 731 6.02 12.30 23.58
N ASP A 732 6.16 11.16 22.92
CA ASP A 732 7.48 10.67 22.53
C ASP A 732 8.15 11.67 21.57
N ASN A 733 9.46 11.88 21.72
CA ASN A 733 10.27 12.92 21.06
C ASN A 733 10.05 14.38 21.54
N PHE A 734 9.26 14.62 22.59
CA PHE A 734 9.12 15.94 23.20
C PHE A 734 9.81 16.01 24.58
N ILE A 735 10.35 17.18 24.91
CA ILE A 735 10.98 17.53 26.19
C ILE A 735 10.21 18.70 26.79
N PHE A 736 9.83 18.61 28.06
CA PHE A 736 9.19 19.73 28.74
C PHE A 736 10.25 20.73 29.21
N ASP A 737 10.07 22.01 28.84
CA ASP A 737 10.91 23.09 29.31
C ASP A 737 10.16 23.94 30.34
N PHE A 738 10.62 23.90 31.60
CA PHE A 738 10.02 24.65 32.71
C PHE A 738 10.22 26.16 32.62
N THR A 739 11.19 26.64 31.83
CA THR A 739 11.43 28.07 31.60
C THR A 739 10.42 28.66 30.63
N VAL A 740 10.04 27.90 29.59
CA VAL A 740 9.08 28.31 28.55
C VAL A 740 7.65 27.85 28.88
N GLY A 741 7.49 26.77 29.64
CA GLY A 741 6.19 26.20 30.01
C GLY A 741 5.53 25.37 28.90
N LEU A 742 6.31 24.82 27.95
CA LEU A 742 5.83 24.06 26.79
C LEU A 742 6.59 22.74 26.62
N CYS A 743 5.93 21.73 26.03
CA CYS A 743 6.61 20.54 25.49
C CYS A 743 7.23 20.88 24.14
N LEU A 744 8.55 21.01 24.09
CA LEU A 744 9.32 21.28 22.88
C LEU A 744 9.62 19.98 22.14
N HIS A 745 9.41 19.95 20.83
CA HIS A 745 9.75 18.78 20.02
C HIS A 745 11.28 18.76 19.84
N GLN A 746 11.97 18.00 20.69
CA GLN A 746 13.42 17.99 20.77
C GLN A 746 13.87 16.65 21.36
N LYS A 747 14.95 16.07 20.83
CA LYS A 747 15.61 14.90 21.43
C LYS A 747 16.55 15.33 22.56
N PRO A 748 16.75 14.52 23.60
CA PRO A 748 17.65 14.87 24.69
C PRO A 748 19.07 15.16 24.19
N ASN A 749 19.70 16.25 24.67
CA ASN A 749 21.08 16.56 24.29
C ASN A 749 22.08 15.71 25.08
N LEU A 750 21.66 15.15 26.21
CA LEU A 750 22.46 14.26 27.04
C LEU A 750 22.72 12.93 26.31
N GLN A 751 23.99 12.56 26.18
CA GLN A 751 24.40 11.31 25.55
C GLN A 751 23.73 10.11 26.23
N PHE A 752 23.18 9.19 25.42
CA PHE A 752 22.43 8.02 25.86
C PHE A 752 21.10 8.31 26.57
N CYS A 753 20.61 9.55 26.55
CA CYS A 753 19.30 9.87 27.12
C CYS A 753 18.18 9.70 26.07
N LEU A 754 17.12 8.98 26.43
CA LEU A 754 15.92 8.80 25.63
C LEU A 754 14.80 9.77 26.03
N ARG A 755 14.75 10.18 27.29
CA ARG A 755 13.72 11.10 27.81
C ARG A 755 14.30 12.03 28.86
N SER A 756 14.10 13.34 28.70
CA SER A 756 14.56 14.37 29.63
C SER A 756 13.53 15.49 29.81
N PHE A 757 13.81 16.40 30.74
CA PHE A 757 13.13 17.69 30.89
C PHE A 757 14.17 18.78 31.22
N ILE A 758 13.85 20.05 30.92
CA ILE A 758 14.71 21.20 31.25
C ILE A 758 14.12 21.87 32.49
N ASN A 759 14.85 21.86 33.61
CA ASN A 759 14.37 22.38 34.89
C ASN A 759 14.26 23.93 34.90
N LEU A 760 13.82 24.50 36.03
CA LEU A 760 13.68 25.96 36.20
C LEU A 760 15.00 26.74 36.06
N ASP A 761 16.14 26.09 36.29
CA ASP A 761 17.48 26.67 36.13
C ASP A 761 18.03 26.54 34.69
N GLY A 762 17.24 25.99 33.76
CA GLY A 762 17.66 25.74 32.38
C GLY A 762 18.57 24.53 32.19
N THR A 763 18.68 23.64 33.18
CA THR A 763 19.49 22.42 33.09
C THR A 763 18.64 21.23 32.63
N GLU A 764 19.14 20.51 31.63
CA GLU A 764 18.50 19.29 31.13
C GLU A 764 18.78 18.11 32.08
N ILE A 765 17.73 17.40 32.47
CA ILE A 765 17.80 16.26 33.40
C ILE A 765 17.28 15.01 32.70
N CYS A 766 18.12 13.98 32.62
CA CYS A 766 17.73 12.70 32.02
C CYS A 766 16.88 11.84 32.97
N THR A 767 15.74 11.37 32.48
CA THR A 767 14.81 10.51 33.23
C THR A 767 14.79 9.07 32.72
N LEU A 768 15.10 8.83 31.44
CA LEU A 768 15.20 7.50 30.81
C LEU A 768 16.47 7.38 29.96
N SER A 769 17.27 6.35 30.18
CA SER A 769 18.50 6.05 29.43
C SER A 769 18.31 4.94 28.39
N SER A 770 19.06 5.03 27.28
CA SER A 770 19.15 4.02 26.21
C SER A 770 20.13 2.89 26.51
N ILE A 771 20.99 3.06 27.52
CA ILE A 771 21.95 2.04 27.97
C ILE A 771 21.57 1.52 29.35
N ASP A 772 21.98 0.29 29.66
CA ASP A 772 21.70 -0.43 30.91
C ASP A 772 22.52 0.15 32.11
N ASP A 773 22.50 1.48 32.33
CA ASP A 773 23.26 2.19 33.36
C ASP A 773 22.40 3.23 34.11
N PHE A 774 22.07 2.93 35.37
CA PHE A 774 21.30 3.81 36.25
C PHE A 774 22.04 5.10 36.69
N ARG A 775 23.33 5.24 36.36
CA ARG A 775 24.08 6.48 36.61
C ARG A 775 23.73 7.58 35.60
N VAL A 776 23.25 7.21 34.42
CA VAL A 776 22.83 8.17 33.37
C VAL A 776 21.42 8.69 33.65
N ALA A 777 20.50 7.80 34.06
CA ALA A 777 19.14 8.13 34.44
C ALA A 777 18.60 7.12 35.45
N SER A 778 17.62 7.53 36.27
CA SER A 778 16.98 6.62 37.24
C SER A 778 16.18 5.49 36.57
N GLN A 779 15.81 5.63 35.30
CA GLN A 779 15.10 4.62 34.52
C GLN A 779 15.91 4.22 33.30
N ILE A 780 15.87 2.93 32.94
CA ILE A 780 16.55 2.36 31.78
C ILE A 780 15.58 1.48 30.96
N ILE A 781 15.96 1.17 29.73
CA ILE A 781 15.27 0.21 28.86
C ILE A 781 15.95 -1.19 28.93
N ASN A 782 15.43 -2.17 28.19
CA ASN A 782 15.98 -3.53 28.08
C ASN A 782 16.10 -4.29 29.42
N CYS A 783 15.15 -4.04 30.33
CA CYS A 783 15.18 -4.59 31.68
C CYS A 783 14.84 -6.08 31.78
N GLU A 784 14.62 -6.78 30.66
CA GLU A 784 14.30 -8.21 30.64
C GLU A 784 15.40 -9.06 31.27
N LYS A 785 16.66 -8.58 31.21
CA LYS A 785 17.82 -9.19 31.88
C LYS A 785 17.74 -9.11 33.41
N LEU A 786 17.01 -8.13 33.94
CA LEU A 786 16.90 -7.83 35.37
C LEU A 786 15.59 -8.38 35.95
N ILE A 787 14.48 -8.23 35.22
CA ILE A 787 13.14 -8.65 35.59
C ILE A 787 12.47 -9.25 34.35
N ILE A 788 12.02 -10.51 34.43
CA ILE A 788 11.39 -11.22 33.31
C ILE A 788 10.17 -10.45 32.79
N ASN A 789 10.05 -10.32 31.46
CA ASN A 789 9.01 -9.58 30.74
C ASN A 789 8.97 -8.07 31.04
N CYS A 790 10.04 -7.49 31.59
CA CYS A 790 10.12 -6.05 31.87
C CYS A 790 10.86 -5.30 30.75
N LEU A 791 10.17 -4.40 30.05
CA LEU A 791 10.75 -3.57 29.00
C LEU A 791 11.51 -2.36 29.56
N GLN A 792 10.97 -1.73 30.60
CA GLN A 792 11.56 -0.56 31.26
C GLN A 792 11.49 -0.69 32.78
N CYS A 793 12.56 -0.34 33.47
CA CYS A 793 12.68 -0.45 34.92
C CYS A 793 13.38 0.78 35.51
N VAL A 794 13.08 1.05 36.77
CA VAL A 794 13.55 2.21 37.53
C VAL A 794 14.28 1.75 38.80
N LEU A 795 15.40 2.38 39.11
CA LEU A 795 16.10 2.24 40.38
C LEU A 795 15.54 3.27 41.36
N ILE A 796 14.80 2.80 42.37
CA ILE A 796 14.18 3.68 43.37
C ILE A 796 15.17 4.07 44.48
N SER A 797 14.82 5.07 45.30
CA SER A 797 15.68 5.59 46.39
C SER A 797 16.10 4.55 47.43
N SER A 798 15.34 3.45 47.59
CA SER A 798 15.72 2.30 48.43
C SER A 798 16.70 1.33 47.75
N LEU A 799 17.28 1.70 46.62
CA LEU A 799 18.18 0.87 45.80
C LEU A 799 17.56 -0.43 45.28
N GLN A 800 16.23 -0.47 45.18
CA GLN A 800 15.49 -1.58 44.57
C GLN A 800 15.19 -1.27 43.10
N ILE A 801 15.29 -2.27 42.23
CA ILE A 801 14.89 -2.15 40.82
C ILE A 801 13.43 -2.60 40.72
N LYS A 802 12.58 -1.74 40.15
CA LYS A 802 11.18 -2.04 39.88
C LYS A 802 10.88 -1.91 38.40
N CYS A 803 10.03 -2.78 37.86
CA CYS A 803 9.51 -2.61 36.53
C CYS A 803 8.54 -1.41 36.46
N VAL A 804 8.57 -0.70 35.34
CA VAL A 804 7.69 0.43 35.01
C VAL A 804 6.80 0.07 33.83
N ILE A 805 7.36 -0.58 32.81
CA ILE A 805 6.63 -1.03 31.62
C ILE A 805 6.97 -2.50 31.38
N CYS A 806 5.95 -3.35 31.39
CA CYS A 806 6.06 -4.77 31.03
C CYS A 806 5.78 -5.00 29.54
N ALA A 807 6.18 -6.17 29.03
CA ALA A 807 5.81 -6.62 27.70
C ALA A 807 4.28 -6.77 27.55
N GLN A 808 3.79 -6.68 26.32
CA GLN A 808 2.36 -6.84 26.01
C GLN A 808 1.82 -8.16 26.60
N GLY A 809 0.64 -8.09 27.24
CA GLY A 809 0.07 -9.22 27.97
C GLY A 809 0.48 -9.32 29.45
N TYR A 810 1.33 -8.39 29.94
CA TYR A 810 1.75 -8.34 31.34
C TYR A 810 1.44 -6.97 31.98
N THR A 811 1.26 -6.97 33.29
CA THR A 811 1.01 -5.81 34.16
C THR A 811 2.20 -5.57 35.07
N SER A 812 2.62 -4.31 35.20
CA SER A 812 3.64 -3.91 36.17
C SER A 812 3.06 -3.82 37.58
N SER A 813 3.66 -4.54 38.54
CA SER A 813 3.24 -4.48 39.94
C SER A 813 3.87 -3.31 40.70
N VAL A 814 3.05 -2.48 41.35
CA VAL A 814 3.56 -1.41 42.26
C VAL A 814 4.17 -2.03 43.51
N THR A 815 3.59 -3.15 43.96
CA THR A 815 3.93 -3.79 45.22
C THR A 815 5.22 -4.58 45.13
N THR A 816 5.31 -5.53 44.19
CA THR A 816 6.47 -6.40 44.04
C THR A 816 7.54 -5.81 43.12
N GLY A 817 7.17 -4.88 42.23
CA GLY A 817 8.06 -4.38 41.18
C GLY A 817 8.27 -5.37 40.02
N SER A 818 7.57 -6.51 39.99
CA SER A 818 7.67 -7.52 38.93
C SER A 818 6.51 -7.44 37.92
N CYS A 819 6.67 -8.09 36.77
CA CYS A 819 5.61 -8.27 35.78
C CYS A 819 4.80 -9.55 36.02
N TYR A 820 3.48 -9.49 35.88
CA TYR A 820 2.59 -10.67 35.91
C TYR A 820 1.50 -10.55 34.84
N THR A 821 0.81 -11.63 34.50
CA THR A 821 -0.14 -11.63 33.36
C THR A 821 -1.31 -10.66 33.56
N THR A 822 -1.61 -9.85 32.55
CA THR A 822 -2.70 -8.87 32.58
C THR A 822 -4.08 -9.56 32.52
N PRO A 823 -5.07 -9.14 33.32
CA PRO A 823 -6.46 -9.57 33.17
C PRO A 823 -7.21 -8.81 32.06
N TYR A 824 -6.64 -7.74 31.51
CA TYR A 824 -7.26 -6.90 30.49
C TYR A 824 -6.82 -7.27 29.09
N ASN A 825 -7.78 -7.68 28.25
CA ASN A 825 -7.58 -7.84 26.82
C ASN A 825 -7.40 -6.46 26.15
N ASN A 826 -6.68 -6.41 25.03
CA ASN A 826 -6.49 -5.21 24.20
C ASN A 826 -5.74 -4.04 24.88
N SER A 827 -5.14 -4.26 26.05
CA SER A 827 -4.22 -3.31 26.70
C SER A 827 -2.79 -3.50 26.18
N LYS A 828 -2.14 -2.40 25.79
CA LYS A 828 -0.72 -2.34 25.40
C LYS A 828 0.18 -2.14 26.61
N ILE A 829 -0.21 -1.28 27.55
CA ILE A 829 0.49 -1.04 28.82
C ILE A 829 -0.53 -1.15 29.95
N SER A 830 -0.33 -2.12 30.84
CA SER A 830 -1.11 -2.29 32.07
C SER A 830 -0.22 -2.09 33.30
N ILE A 831 -0.71 -1.35 34.29
CA ILE A 831 0.03 -1.04 35.52
C ILE A 831 -0.92 -1.14 36.72
N GLU A 832 -0.46 -1.73 37.82
CA GLU A 832 -1.19 -1.68 39.08
C GLU A 832 -1.37 -0.25 39.59
N GLY A 833 -2.53 0.07 40.14
CA GLY A 833 -2.79 1.35 40.80
C GLY A 833 -3.95 1.25 41.77
N ASP A 834 -4.14 2.28 42.58
CA ASP A 834 -5.34 2.42 43.41
C ASP A 834 -6.55 2.59 42.49
N ARG A 835 -7.51 1.66 42.58
CA ARG A 835 -8.71 1.63 41.75
C ARG A 835 -9.63 2.84 41.96
N LEU A 836 -9.64 3.45 43.14
CA LEU A 836 -10.46 4.62 43.42
C LEU A 836 -9.83 5.90 42.86
N GLN A 837 -8.51 6.03 42.99
CA GLN A 837 -7.76 7.19 42.50
C GLN A 837 -7.35 7.10 41.03
N MET A 838 -7.39 5.90 40.43
CA MET A 838 -6.94 5.61 39.06
C MET A 838 -5.49 6.06 38.80
N ASN A 839 -4.61 5.86 39.77
CA ASN A 839 -3.28 6.47 39.81
C ASN A 839 -2.15 5.60 39.23
N GLY A 840 -2.46 4.52 38.48
CA GLY A 840 -1.45 3.62 37.91
C GLY A 840 -0.45 4.32 36.97
N TRP A 841 -0.87 5.40 36.32
CA TRP A 841 -0.03 6.23 35.44
C TRP A 841 1.18 6.85 36.15
N ILE A 842 1.14 6.99 37.48
CA ILE A 842 2.21 7.58 38.28
C ILE A 842 3.52 6.79 38.16
N GLN A 843 3.44 5.47 37.91
CA GLN A 843 4.64 4.68 37.62
C GLN A 843 5.38 5.18 36.38
N LEU A 844 4.66 5.62 35.32
CA LEU A 844 5.28 6.08 34.08
C LEU A 844 6.10 7.36 34.26
N ILE A 845 5.74 8.18 35.25
CA ILE A 845 6.41 9.44 35.60
C ILE A 845 7.32 9.31 36.82
N GLN A 846 7.55 8.09 37.33
CA GLN A 846 8.29 7.88 38.57
C GLN A 846 9.72 8.44 38.52
N SER A 847 10.42 8.26 37.40
CA SER A 847 11.75 8.84 37.17
C SER A 847 11.75 10.36 37.13
N PHE A 848 10.71 10.95 36.55
CA PHE A 848 10.49 12.39 36.59
C PHE A 848 10.28 12.87 38.03
N LEU A 849 9.40 12.21 38.80
CA LEU A 849 9.15 12.56 40.21
C LEU A 849 10.41 12.52 41.08
N MET A 850 11.22 11.47 40.93
CA MET A 850 12.47 11.32 41.68
C MET A 850 13.47 12.44 41.37
N SER A 851 13.46 12.93 40.14
CA SER A 851 14.38 13.98 39.66
C SER A 851 13.87 15.40 39.96
N PHE A 852 12.55 15.61 39.87
CA PHE A 852 11.90 16.89 40.12
C PHE A 852 11.72 17.19 41.61
N LEU A 853 11.54 16.15 42.45
CA LEU A 853 11.30 16.25 43.89
C LEU A 853 12.34 15.48 44.72
N PRO A 854 13.64 15.82 44.61
CA PRO A 854 14.68 15.12 45.35
C PRO A 854 14.41 15.24 46.86
N ASN A 855 14.32 14.11 47.56
CA ASN A 855 14.12 13.96 49.01
C ASN A 855 12.68 14.04 49.56
N SER A 856 11.65 14.15 48.73
CA SER A 856 10.24 14.15 49.17
C SER A 856 9.38 13.08 48.49
N TYR A 857 10.02 12.17 47.75
CA TYR A 857 9.35 11.07 47.08
C TYR A 857 8.78 10.05 48.09
N TYR A 858 7.48 10.14 48.35
CA TYR A 858 6.72 9.08 48.99
C TYR A 858 5.31 9.07 48.39
N TYR A 859 5.09 8.23 47.39
CA TYR A 859 3.72 7.81 47.10
C TYR A 859 3.39 6.78 48.18
N PRO A 860 2.51 7.10 49.16
CA PRO A 860 2.15 6.14 50.19
C PRO A 860 1.61 4.90 49.49
N MET A 861 2.10 3.71 49.90
CA MET A 861 1.47 2.46 49.48
C MET A 861 0.00 2.58 49.90
N PRO A 862 -0.96 2.63 48.96
CA PRO A 862 -2.36 2.59 49.32
C PRO A 862 -2.62 1.26 50.04
N PHE A 863 -3.61 1.23 50.92
CA PHE A 863 -3.98 0.00 51.62
C PHE A 863 -4.22 -1.12 50.60
N SER A 864 -3.58 -2.29 50.81
CA SER A 864 -3.37 -3.32 49.78
C SER A 864 -4.64 -3.88 49.12
N TYR A 865 -5.82 -3.65 49.67
CA TYR A 865 -7.09 -4.16 49.15
C TYR A 865 -7.69 -3.34 47.99
N LEU A 866 -7.12 -2.19 47.62
CA LEU A 866 -7.59 -1.35 46.51
C LEU A 866 -6.66 -1.33 45.29
N ILE A 867 -5.51 -2.01 45.35
CA ILE A 867 -4.56 -2.08 44.26
C ILE A 867 -5.05 -3.11 43.23
N THR A 868 -5.34 -2.65 42.01
CA THR A 868 -5.73 -3.52 40.89
C THR A 868 -4.95 -3.13 39.63
N PRO A 869 -4.73 -4.06 38.68
CA PRO A 869 -4.27 -3.69 37.34
C PRO A 869 -5.19 -2.63 36.72
N LEU A 870 -4.62 -1.67 36.01
CA LEU A 870 -5.34 -0.65 35.24
C LEU A 870 -4.69 -0.56 33.85
N PRO A 871 -5.47 -0.54 32.74
CA PRO A 871 -4.92 -0.23 31.43
C PRO A 871 -4.55 1.25 31.36
N ILE A 872 -3.33 1.54 30.91
CA ILE A 872 -2.78 2.91 30.77
C ILE A 872 -2.63 3.30 29.30
N VAL A 873 -2.36 2.33 28.43
CA VAL A 873 -2.34 2.51 26.98
C VAL A 873 -3.00 1.30 26.32
N CYS A 874 -3.94 1.50 25.41
CA CYS A 874 -4.57 0.42 24.65
C CYS A 874 -3.79 0.05 23.39
N MET A 875 -4.11 -1.09 22.78
CA MET A 875 -3.62 -1.46 21.45
C MET A 875 -4.20 -0.52 20.38
N ASP A 876 -3.56 -0.48 19.21
CA ASP A 876 -4.02 0.37 18.10
C ASP A 876 -5.44 -0.04 17.69
N GLY A 877 -6.31 0.96 17.46
CA GLY A 877 -7.74 0.73 17.23
C GLY A 877 -8.59 0.58 18.50
N TYR A 878 -8.03 0.80 19.69
CA TYR A 878 -8.74 0.79 20.97
C TYR A 878 -8.45 2.05 21.80
N GLN A 879 -9.41 2.50 22.60
CA GLN A 879 -9.26 3.64 23.50
C GLN A 879 -9.71 3.29 24.93
N ILE A 880 -9.09 3.92 25.94
CA ILE A 880 -9.47 3.76 27.35
C ILE A 880 -10.80 4.45 27.60
N THR A 881 -11.77 3.70 28.14
CA THR A 881 -13.08 4.22 28.51
C THR A 881 -13.09 4.84 29.91
N GLN A 882 -14.19 5.53 30.27
CA GLN A 882 -14.43 6.04 31.63
C GLN A 882 -14.41 4.96 32.73
N HIS A 883 -14.53 3.69 32.36
CA HIS A 883 -14.48 2.53 33.27
C HIS A 883 -13.08 1.88 33.34
N ASN A 884 -12.06 2.46 32.69
CA ASN A 884 -10.72 1.90 32.57
C ASN A 884 -10.70 0.50 31.94
N THR A 885 -11.43 0.36 30.83
CA THR A 885 -11.35 -0.79 29.91
C THR A 885 -10.85 -0.31 28.55
N CYS A 886 -10.15 -1.16 27.81
CA CYS A 886 -9.77 -0.88 26.42
C CYS A 886 -10.87 -1.40 25.49
N GLU A 887 -11.59 -0.49 24.85
CA GLU A 887 -12.70 -0.81 23.94
C GLU A 887 -12.41 -0.29 22.52
N SER A 888 -12.99 -0.95 21.53
CA SER A 888 -12.69 -0.69 20.12
C SER A 888 -13.11 0.72 19.73
N TYR A 889 -12.16 1.48 19.20
CA TYR A 889 -12.37 2.81 18.66
C TYR A 889 -12.77 2.74 17.18
N CYS A 890 -13.23 3.85 16.60
CA CYS A 890 -13.57 3.86 15.17
C CYS A 890 -12.33 3.58 14.29
N GLN A 891 -12.55 2.87 13.18
CA GLN A 891 -11.52 2.60 12.17
C GLN A 891 -11.02 3.88 11.49
N SER A 892 -9.86 3.80 10.83
CA SER A 892 -9.26 4.89 10.03
C SER A 892 -10.19 5.50 8.98
N ASP A 893 -11.16 4.71 8.50
CA ASP A 893 -12.11 5.09 7.46
C ASP A 893 -13.24 6.00 7.99
N CYS A 894 -13.26 6.17 9.31
CA CYS A 894 -14.09 7.12 10.01
C CYS A 894 -13.38 8.48 10.10
N LEU A 895 -14.00 9.50 9.49
CA LEU A 895 -13.51 10.88 9.53
C LEU A 895 -13.80 11.57 10.87
N ASP A 896 -14.80 11.10 11.63
CA ASP A 896 -15.23 11.68 12.89
C ASP A 896 -15.90 10.62 13.79
N CYS A 897 -15.36 10.39 14.98
CA CYS A 897 -15.77 9.33 15.91
C CYS A 897 -16.25 9.89 17.25
N GLU A 898 -17.38 9.40 17.76
CA GLU A 898 -18.04 9.93 18.96
C GLU A 898 -18.32 8.80 19.97
N GLU A 899 -18.14 9.07 21.27
CA GLU A 899 -18.49 8.13 22.35
C GLU A 899 -20.01 8.06 22.51
N THR A 900 -20.56 6.85 22.66
CA THR A 900 -22.00 6.62 22.85
C THR A 900 -22.31 5.99 24.21
N ASN A 901 -23.58 6.03 24.58
CA ASN A 901 -24.11 5.33 25.75
C ASN A 901 -24.64 3.92 25.40
N ASP A 902 -24.42 3.42 24.18
CA ASP A 902 -24.83 2.08 23.80
C ASP A 902 -24.02 1.05 24.58
N ILE A 903 -24.71 0.05 25.15
CA ILE A 903 -24.15 -1.00 25.99
C ILE A 903 -23.24 -1.93 25.16
N ASN A 904 -23.50 -2.05 23.85
CA ASN A 904 -22.77 -2.97 22.98
C ASN A 904 -21.58 -2.32 22.26
N PHE A 905 -21.62 -1.00 22.02
CA PHE A 905 -20.62 -0.29 21.23
C PHE A 905 -20.37 1.11 21.78
N LYS A 906 -19.26 1.28 22.49
CA LYS A 906 -18.95 2.53 23.18
C LYS A 906 -18.54 3.67 22.25
N PHE A 907 -18.06 3.39 21.05
CA PHE A 907 -17.72 4.40 20.05
C PHE A 907 -18.55 4.23 18.77
N GLN A 908 -18.98 5.33 18.17
CA GLN A 908 -19.66 5.35 16.87
C GLN A 908 -19.02 6.30 15.88
N CYS A 909 -18.93 5.83 14.64
CA CYS A 909 -18.52 6.68 13.55
C CYS A 909 -19.65 7.63 13.18
N LYS A 910 -19.41 8.93 13.30
CA LYS A 910 -20.34 9.98 12.91
C LYS A 910 -20.28 10.25 11.43
N LYS A 911 -19.08 10.32 10.85
CA LYS A 911 -18.83 10.68 9.45
C LYS A 911 -17.92 9.68 8.75
N CYS A 912 -18.39 9.09 7.67
CA CYS A 912 -17.63 8.16 6.83
C CYS A 912 -16.91 8.87 5.69
N SER A 913 -15.88 8.22 5.15
CA SER A 913 -15.20 8.62 3.92
C SER A 913 -16.11 8.54 2.68
N LEU A 914 -15.69 9.16 1.57
CA LEU A 914 -16.40 9.07 0.28
C LEU A 914 -16.05 7.74 -0.42
N ASP A 915 -17.01 7.17 -1.13
CA ASP A 915 -16.82 5.97 -1.96
C ASP A 915 -16.09 6.27 -3.28
N TYR A 916 -15.93 5.23 -4.12
CA TYR A 916 -15.31 5.34 -5.45
C TYR A 916 -16.02 6.37 -6.34
N TYR A 917 -17.36 6.44 -6.29
CA TYR A 917 -18.19 7.36 -7.07
C TYR A 917 -18.27 8.76 -6.43
N ARG A 918 -17.43 9.04 -5.41
CA ARG A 918 -17.41 10.28 -4.63
C ARG A 918 -18.73 10.58 -3.93
N LEU A 919 -19.51 9.54 -3.66
CA LEU A 919 -20.72 9.61 -2.85
C LEU A 919 -20.37 9.30 -1.39
N PRO A 920 -21.05 9.94 -0.43
CA PRO A 920 -20.84 9.65 0.98
C PRO A 920 -21.25 8.21 1.29
N LEU A 921 -20.40 7.47 1.99
CA LEU A 921 -20.77 6.16 2.54
C LEU A 921 -21.86 6.37 3.58
N ARG A 922 -23.07 5.92 3.25
CA ARG A 922 -24.25 6.16 4.09
C ARG A 922 -24.46 5.05 5.12
N SER A 923 -23.93 3.85 4.85
CA SER A 923 -24.13 2.65 5.67
C SER A 923 -23.26 2.56 6.89
N LYS A 924 -23.89 2.13 7.99
CA LYS A 924 -23.23 1.80 9.24
C LYS A 924 -23.60 0.38 9.68
N TYR A 925 -22.62 -0.36 10.18
CA TYR A 925 -22.80 -1.64 10.85
C TYR A 925 -21.90 -1.66 12.08
N GLU A 926 -22.45 -2.08 13.23
CA GLU A 926 -21.72 -2.03 14.51
C GLU A 926 -21.09 -0.65 14.79
N ASN A 927 -21.83 0.41 14.43
CA ASN A 927 -21.40 1.80 14.52
C ASN A 927 -20.15 2.18 13.70
N GLN A 928 -19.69 1.32 12.78
CA GLN A 928 -18.61 1.60 11.83
C GLN A 928 -19.14 1.80 10.41
N CYS A 929 -18.34 2.43 9.55
CA CYS A 929 -18.71 2.67 8.15
C CYS A 929 -18.72 1.36 7.36
N LEU A 930 -19.84 1.07 6.69
CA LEU A 930 -20.00 -0.11 5.86
C LEU A 930 -19.92 0.28 4.38
N LYS A 931 -18.99 -0.36 3.65
CA LYS A 931 -18.84 -0.15 2.20
C LYS A 931 -19.80 -1.06 1.43
N CYS A 932 -20.67 -0.44 0.62
CA CYS A 932 -21.65 -1.17 -0.19
C CYS A 932 -21.11 -1.57 -1.56
N SER A 933 -21.81 -2.51 -2.21
CA SER A 933 -21.64 -2.77 -3.65
C SER A 933 -21.75 -1.47 -4.46
N PRO A 934 -20.98 -1.30 -5.55
CA PRO A 934 -21.06 -0.15 -6.46
C PRO A 934 -22.49 0.21 -6.89
N LEU A 935 -23.37 -0.78 -7.04
CA LEU A 935 -24.76 -0.58 -7.45
C LEU A 935 -25.69 -0.20 -6.29
N CYS A 936 -25.17 -0.02 -5.09
CA CYS A 936 -25.96 0.16 -3.88
C CYS A 936 -25.49 1.36 -3.06
N ALA A 937 -26.42 2.28 -2.77
CA ALA A 937 -26.13 3.45 -1.94
C ALA A 937 -26.33 3.18 -0.45
N ILE A 938 -27.27 2.30 -0.09
CA ILE A 938 -27.54 1.89 1.29
C ILE A 938 -27.66 0.38 1.35
N CYS A 939 -26.76 -0.26 2.11
CA CYS A 939 -26.73 -1.69 2.30
C CYS A 939 -26.68 -2.12 3.78
N GLN A 940 -26.97 -3.40 4.01
CA GLN A 940 -26.89 -4.08 5.31
C GLN A 940 -26.24 -5.47 5.13
N PRO A 941 -25.40 -5.94 6.06
CA PRO A 941 -24.79 -7.26 5.94
C PRO A 941 -25.84 -8.38 6.04
N ARG A 942 -25.49 -9.54 5.45
CA ARG A 942 -26.27 -10.78 5.55
C ARG A 942 -25.58 -11.77 6.45
N ASP A 943 -26.38 -12.60 7.11
CA ASP A 943 -25.88 -13.77 7.80
C ASP A 943 -25.47 -14.85 6.79
N ILE A 944 -24.48 -15.67 7.15
CA ILE A 944 -23.96 -16.75 6.32
C ILE A 944 -25.07 -17.72 5.90
N SER A 945 -26.03 -18.00 6.79
CA SER A 945 -27.20 -18.83 6.47
C SER A 945 -28.06 -18.24 5.36
N GLU A 946 -28.23 -16.93 5.33
CA GLU A 946 -29.01 -16.24 4.30
C GLU A 946 -28.26 -16.21 2.96
N ILE A 947 -26.94 -15.97 2.99
CA ILE A 947 -26.07 -16.07 1.82
C ILE A 947 -26.17 -17.47 1.20
N ASN A 948 -26.09 -18.51 2.03
CA ASN A 948 -26.18 -19.91 1.60
C ASN A 948 -27.58 -20.28 1.07
N GLN A 949 -28.65 -19.63 1.54
CA GLN A 949 -29.99 -19.82 0.99
C GLN A 949 -30.13 -19.21 -0.41
N LEU A 950 -29.46 -18.09 -0.68
CA LEU A 950 -29.49 -17.41 -1.97
C LEU A 950 -28.56 -18.07 -3.00
N ASN A 951 -27.35 -18.44 -2.58
CA ASN A 951 -26.39 -19.16 -3.39
C ASN A 951 -25.53 -20.08 -2.51
N LYS A 952 -25.93 -21.35 -2.40
CA LYS A 952 -25.29 -22.35 -1.54
C LYS A 952 -23.84 -22.68 -1.89
N HIS A 953 -23.42 -22.34 -3.12
CA HIS A 953 -22.08 -22.65 -3.63
C HIS A 953 -21.12 -21.48 -3.47
N PHE A 954 -21.60 -20.29 -3.13
CA PHE A 954 -20.78 -19.07 -3.06
C PHE A 954 -19.71 -19.15 -1.97
N ILE A 955 -18.47 -18.87 -2.32
CA ILE A 955 -17.35 -18.83 -1.39
C ILE A 955 -17.07 -17.38 -1.01
N ILE A 956 -17.30 -17.05 0.26
CA ILE A 956 -17.08 -15.71 0.78
C ILE A 956 -15.58 -15.48 0.98
N THR A 957 -15.10 -14.36 0.44
CA THR A 957 -13.75 -13.83 0.62
C THR A 957 -13.85 -12.34 0.95
N ASP A 958 -12.81 -11.74 1.54
CA ASP A 958 -12.82 -10.31 1.89
C ASP A 958 -13.10 -9.41 0.66
N SER A 959 -12.61 -9.81 -0.51
CA SER A 959 -12.81 -9.07 -1.77
C SER A 959 -14.23 -9.11 -2.33
N ASN A 960 -15.00 -10.17 -2.04
CA ASN A 960 -16.33 -10.38 -2.62
C ASN A 960 -17.48 -10.21 -1.61
N LEU A 961 -17.16 -10.06 -0.31
CA LEU A 961 -18.12 -9.90 0.78
C LEU A 961 -19.11 -8.75 0.51
N LEU A 962 -18.64 -7.63 -0.03
CA LEU A 962 -19.47 -6.45 -0.31
C LEU A 962 -20.61 -6.71 -1.31
N TYR A 963 -20.49 -7.72 -2.18
CA TYR A 963 -21.54 -8.09 -3.12
C TYR A 963 -22.65 -8.94 -2.48
N THR A 964 -22.41 -9.49 -1.28
CA THR A 964 -23.39 -10.30 -0.56
C THR A 964 -24.39 -9.46 0.24
N TYR A 965 -24.09 -8.18 0.49
CA TYR A 965 -24.93 -7.31 1.32
C TYR A 965 -26.33 -7.09 0.72
N LYS A 966 -27.34 -6.96 1.59
CA LYS A 966 -28.69 -6.52 1.22
C LYS A 966 -28.62 -5.10 0.72
N CYS A 967 -29.06 -4.85 -0.50
CA CYS A 967 -29.23 -3.50 -0.98
C CYS A 967 -30.62 -2.99 -0.59
N LEU A 968 -30.65 -2.00 0.30
CA LEU A 968 -31.87 -1.35 0.75
C LEU A 968 -32.20 -0.13 -0.10
N TYR A 969 -31.21 0.51 -0.73
CA TYR A 969 -31.43 1.65 -1.63
C TYR A 969 -30.42 1.65 -2.80
N PRO A 970 -30.88 1.77 -4.06
CA PRO A 970 -30.01 1.67 -5.22
C PRO A 970 -29.10 2.90 -5.33
N ALA A 971 -27.96 2.74 -6.00
CA ALA A 971 -27.13 3.88 -6.39
C ALA A 971 -27.92 4.81 -7.35
N PRO A 972 -27.57 6.12 -7.43
CA PRO A 972 -28.34 7.12 -8.18
C PRO A 972 -28.14 7.01 -9.70
N ASP A 973 -28.57 5.90 -10.29
CA ASP A 973 -28.61 5.64 -11.73
C ASP A 973 -29.94 4.92 -12.08
N PRO A 974 -30.70 5.40 -13.08
CA PRO A 974 -32.01 4.84 -13.42
C PRO A 974 -31.97 3.39 -13.93
N ASN A 975 -30.81 2.90 -14.38
CA ASN A 975 -30.64 1.55 -14.87
C ASN A 975 -30.34 0.54 -13.75
N ILE A 976 -30.17 1.01 -12.51
CA ILE A 976 -29.91 0.15 -11.36
C ILE A 976 -31.22 -0.21 -10.68
N ILE A 977 -31.48 -1.52 -10.59
CA ILE A 977 -32.66 -2.05 -9.92
C ILE A 977 -32.27 -2.91 -8.71
N ILE A 978 -33.17 -3.01 -7.74
CA ILE A 978 -33.07 -3.97 -6.63
C ILE A 978 -34.10 -5.07 -6.85
N ARG A 979 -33.64 -6.32 -6.89
CA ARG A 979 -34.52 -7.46 -7.10
C ARG A 979 -35.20 -7.88 -5.80
N GLN A 980 -36.52 -7.94 -5.81
CA GLN A 980 -37.33 -8.43 -4.69
C GLN A 980 -37.64 -9.94 -4.80
N PRO A 981 -37.70 -10.70 -3.69
CA PRO A 981 -37.44 -10.33 -2.29
C PRO A 981 -35.94 -10.41 -1.89
N GLN A 982 -35.07 -10.73 -2.84
CA GLN A 982 -33.68 -11.08 -2.54
C GLN A 982 -32.85 -9.87 -2.10
N LEU A 983 -33.26 -8.63 -2.40
CA LEU A 983 -32.51 -7.40 -2.14
C LEU A 983 -31.11 -7.40 -2.76
N THR A 984 -30.94 -8.03 -3.91
CA THR A 984 -29.69 -8.02 -4.68
C THR A 984 -29.76 -6.94 -5.76
N PRO A 985 -28.77 -6.04 -5.84
CA PRO A 985 -28.75 -5.00 -6.87
C PRO A 985 -28.27 -5.59 -8.21
N GLN A 986 -28.85 -5.12 -9.31
CA GLN A 986 -28.48 -5.51 -10.67
C GLN A 986 -28.50 -4.28 -11.58
N TYR A 987 -27.53 -4.21 -12.50
CA TYR A 987 -27.53 -3.23 -13.58
C TYR A 987 -28.32 -3.76 -14.78
N CYS A 988 -29.27 -2.98 -15.27
CA CYS A 988 -30.09 -3.32 -16.43
C CYS A 988 -29.69 -2.53 -17.67
N PHE A 989 -29.29 -3.25 -18.71
CA PHE A 989 -28.95 -2.65 -20.00
C PHE A 989 -30.19 -2.28 -20.84
N SER A 990 -31.36 -2.82 -20.49
CA SER A 990 -32.66 -2.42 -21.03
C SER A 990 -33.70 -2.17 -19.95
N GLN A 991 -34.74 -1.41 -20.28
CA GLN A 991 -35.82 -1.00 -19.36
C GLN A 991 -36.52 -2.17 -18.66
N ASN A 992 -36.55 -3.35 -19.30
CA ASN A 992 -37.25 -4.53 -18.77
C ASN A 992 -36.32 -5.52 -18.05
N CYS A 993 -35.01 -5.26 -18.00
CA CYS A 993 -34.02 -6.13 -17.34
C CYS A 993 -34.06 -7.59 -17.81
N THR A 994 -34.44 -7.82 -19.07
CA THR A 994 -34.63 -9.16 -19.65
C THR A 994 -33.36 -9.75 -20.23
N GLU A 995 -32.25 -9.03 -20.19
CA GLU A 995 -31.00 -9.45 -20.82
C GLU A 995 -30.16 -10.34 -19.90
N PHE A 996 -29.48 -11.31 -20.50
CA PHE A 996 -28.44 -12.10 -19.83
C PHE A 996 -27.17 -12.14 -20.66
N PHE A 997 -26.08 -12.55 -19.99
CA PHE A 997 -24.75 -12.57 -20.56
C PHE A 997 -24.51 -13.88 -21.29
N GLN A 998 -24.05 -13.78 -22.53
CA GLN A 998 -23.53 -14.89 -23.31
C GLN A 998 -22.02 -14.71 -23.51
N TYR A 999 -21.26 -15.77 -23.27
CA TYR A 999 -19.85 -15.88 -23.59
C TYR A 999 -19.68 -17.02 -24.59
N GLU A 1000 -19.02 -16.74 -25.72
CA GLU A 1000 -18.76 -17.72 -26.76
C GLU A 1000 -17.25 -17.89 -26.89
N PHE A 1001 -16.78 -19.13 -26.86
CA PHE A 1001 -15.38 -19.43 -27.10
C PHE A 1001 -15.25 -20.60 -28.08
N GLU A 1002 -14.23 -20.50 -28.91
CA GLU A 1002 -13.87 -21.50 -29.90
C GLU A 1002 -12.70 -22.32 -29.38
N ILE A 1003 -12.78 -23.65 -29.49
CA ILE A 1003 -11.61 -24.49 -29.25
C ILE A 1003 -11.29 -25.32 -30.49
N ASN A 1004 -10.04 -25.22 -30.92
CA ASN A 1004 -9.43 -26.14 -31.86
C ASN A 1004 -8.85 -27.35 -31.11
N TYR A 1005 -8.99 -28.56 -31.65
CA TYR A 1005 -8.37 -29.80 -31.16
C TYR A 1005 -6.93 -29.63 -30.60
N LYS A 1006 -6.05 -28.87 -31.28
CA LYS A 1006 -4.67 -28.63 -30.82
C LYS A 1006 -4.61 -27.94 -29.44
N THR A 1007 -5.56 -27.05 -29.19
CA THR A 1007 -5.68 -26.30 -27.93
C THR A 1007 -6.20 -27.19 -26.81
N VAL A 1008 -7.18 -28.06 -27.11
CA VAL A 1008 -7.62 -29.13 -26.19
C VAL A 1008 -6.44 -30.04 -25.81
N GLN A 1009 -5.65 -30.48 -26.79
CA GLN A 1009 -4.50 -31.37 -26.56
C GLN A 1009 -3.40 -30.72 -25.71
N GLN A 1010 -3.09 -29.44 -25.94
CA GLN A 1010 -2.11 -28.70 -25.14
C GLN A 1010 -2.60 -28.48 -23.70
N HIS A 1011 -3.86 -28.13 -23.50
CA HIS A 1011 -4.39 -27.92 -22.15
C HIS A 1011 -4.54 -29.22 -21.36
N LEU A 1012 -4.92 -30.33 -22.00
CA LEU A 1012 -4.97 -31.65 -21.37
C LEU A 1012 -3.58 -32.19 -20.96
N THR A 1013 -2.49 -31.69 -21.57
CA THR A 1013 -1.12 -32.17 -21.30
C THR A 1013 -0.32 -31.34 -20.30
N THR A 1014 -0.64 -30.05 -20.10
CA THR A 1014 0.27 -29.12 -19.42
C THR A 1014 -0.33 -28.34 -18.25
N VAL A 1015 -1.66 -28.23 -18.13
CA VAL A 1015 -2.33 -27.39 -17.11
C VAL A 1015 -3.49 -28.17 -16.50
N LEU A 1016 -3.73 -28.02 -15.19
CA LEU A 1016 -4.89 -28.61 -14.49
C LEU A 1016 -6.16 -28.44 -15.35
N PRO A 1017 -6.76 -29.54 -15.87
CA PRO A 1017 -7.75 -29.52 -16.95
C PRO A 1017 -9.10 -28.88 -16.58
N GLU A 1018 -9.24 -28.37 -15.36
CA GLU A 1018 -10.53 -28.15 -14.73
C GLU A 1018 -11.16 -26.77 -15.02
N PHE A 1019 -10.42 -25.74 -15.48
CA PHE A 1019 -10.94 -24.36 -15.56
C PHE A 1019 -10.45 -23.50 -16.75
N PHE A 1020 -10.00 -24.09 -17.86
CA PHE A 1020 -9.27 -23.32 -18.89
C PHE A 1020 -10.05 -22.11 -19.47
N TYR A 1021 -11.37 -22.20 -19.65
CA TYR A 1021 -12.19 -21.10 -20.19
C TYR A 1021 -12.65 -20.09 -19.12
N GLU A 1022 -12.69 -20.49 -17.84
CA GLU A 1022 -13.15 -19.60 -16.76
C GLU A 1022 -12.14 -18.50 -16.45
N ASN A 1023 -10.86 -18.74 -16.72
CA ASN A 1023 -9.81 -17.74 -16.51
C ASN A 1023 -10.00 -16.51 -17.40
N ASP A 1024 -10.68 -16.66 -18.53
CA ASP A 1024 -10.99 -15.56 -19.45
C ASP A 1024 -12.28 -14.81 -19.05
N ILE A 1025 -13.08 -15.36 -18.12
CA ILE A 1025 -14.31 -14.75 -17.63
C ILE A 1025 -13.99 -13.83 -16.45
N ASN A 1026 -14.13 -12.52 -16.64
CA ASN A 1026 -13.92 -11.54 -15.58
C ASN A 1026 -15.06 -11.57 -14.53
N THR A 1027 -14.88 -12.36 -13.47
CA THR A 1027 -15.87 -12.51 -12.38
C THR A 1027 -16.08 -11.25 -11.56
N ASN A 1028 -15.08 -10.36 -11.47
CA ASN A 1028 -15.20 -9.09 -10.76
C ASN A 1028 -16.20 -8.17 -11.46
N TYR A 1029 -16.10 -8.06 -12.79
CA TYR A 1029 -17.06 -7.33 -13.60
C TYR A 1029 -18.48 -7.89 -13.44
N LEU A 1030 -18.63 -9.22 -13.52
CA LEU A 1030 -19.92 -9.90 -13.40
C LEU A 1030 -20.57 -9.75 -12.01
N ASN A 1031 -19.77 -9.73 -10.94
CA ASN A 1031 -20.24 -9.41 -9.58
C ASN A 1031 -20.66 -7.94 -9.47
N GLN A 1032 -19.88 -7.02 -10.04
CA GLN A 1032 -20.17 -5.59 -10.00
C GLN A 1032 -21.52 -5.27 -10.65
N ILE A 1033 -21.83 -5.88 -11.80
CA ILE A 1033 -23.10 -5.63 -12.51
C ILE A 1033 -24.28 -6.47 -11.99
N GLY A 1034 -24.02 -7.49 -11.17
CA GLY A 1034 -25.05 -8.35 -10.56
C GLY A 1034 -25.77 -9.27 -11.55
N ILE A 1035 -25.06 -10.09 -12.33
CA ILE A 1035 -25.69 -10.98 -13.32
C ILE A 1035 -26.49 -12.13 -12.68
N ARG A 1036 -27.56 -12.58 -13.37
CA ARG A 1036 -28.40 -13.72 -12.94
C ARG A 1036 -28.15 -15.00 -13.73
N ILE A 1037 -28.01 -14.87 -15.04
CA ILE A 1037 -27.88 -15.99 -15.97
C ILE A 1037 -26.64 -15.74 -16.82
N MET A 1038 -25.83 -16.78 -16.96
CA MET A 1038 -24.72 -16.79 -17.91
C MET A 1038 -24.88 -17.97 -18.86
N ARG A 1039 -24.81 -17.71 -20.16
CA ARG A 1039 -24.76 -18.74 -21.19
C ARG A 1039 -23.34 -18.84 -21.73
N ILE A 1040 -22.83 -20.06 -21.77
CA ILE A 1040 -21.49 -20.39 -22.22
C ILE A 1040 -21.66 -21.24 -23.46
N ILE A 1041 -21.21 -20.74 -24.60
CA ILE A 1041 -21.24 -21.45 -25.88
C ILE A 1041 -19.85 -21.96 -26.20
N PHE A 1042 -19.75 -23.28 -26.32
CA PHE A 1042 -18.61 -24.02 -26.80
C PHE A 1042 -18.77 -24.28 -28.30
N LEU A 1043 -17.92 -23.66 -29.11
CA LEU A 1043 -17.83 -23.90 -30.54
C LEU A 1043 -16.68 -24.85 -30.86
N TYR A 1044 -17.02 -26.04 -31.39
CA TYR A 1044 -16.02 -27.06 -31.74
C TYR A 1044 -15.50 -26.89 -33.18
N LEU A 1045 -14.17 -26.74 -33.33
CA LEU A 1045 -13.46 -26.66 -34.62
C LEU A 1045 -12.47 -27.82 -34.78
N LEU A 1046 -12.55 -28.54 -35.91
CA LEU A 1046 -11.57 -29.56 -36.30
C LEU A 1046 -10.84 -29.09 -37.57
N PRO A 1047 -9.51 -28.92 -37.55
CA PRO A 1047 -8.77 -28.66 -38.78
C PRO A 1047 -8.82 -29.91 -39.67
N LEU A 1048 -9.21 -29.72 -40.93
CA LEU A 1048 -9.43 -30.78 -41.92
C LEU A 1048 -8.18 -31.67 -42.19
N ASP A 1049 -6.98 -31.23 -41.80
CA ASP A 1049 -5.71 -31.81 -42.27
C ASP A 1049 -4.96 -32.71 -41.27
N ASP A 1050 -5.36 -32.83 -40.00
CA ASP A 1050 -4.59 -33.54 -38.94
C ASP A 1050 -5.29 -34.80 -38.39
N GLN A 1051 -5.90 -35.63 -39.25
CA GLN A 1051 -6.59 -36.86 -38.81
C GLN A 1051 -5.66 -38.02 -38.37
N GLN A 1052 -4.33 -37.92 -38.54
CA GLN A 1052 -3.47 -39.11 -38.51
C GLN A 1052 -2.70 -39.43 -37.22
N ASN A 1053 -2.80 -38.67 -36.13
CA ASN A 1053 -2.12 -39.05 -34.86
C ASN A 1053 -2.90 -38.62 -33.61
N ILE A 1054 -4.14 -39.09 -33.49
CA ILE A 1054 -4.94 -38.93 -32.27
C ILE A 1054 -4.51 -40.02 -31.27
N GLN A 1055 -3.55 -39.71 -30.40
CA GLN A 1055 -3.28 -40.55 -29.22
C GLN A 1055 -4.34 -40.30 -28.14
N ASP A 1056 -5.17 -41.32 -27.90
CA ASP A 1056 -5.82 -41.77 -26.66
C ASP A 1056 -5.99 -40.79 -25.47
N TYR A 1057 -6.66 -39.65 -25.65
CA TYR A 1057 -7.37 -39.03 -24.53
C TYR A 1057 -8.77 -39.66 -24.44
N GLU A 1058 -9.07 -40.33 -23.34
CA GLU A 1058 -10.35 -41.05 -23.19
C GLU A 1058 -11.50 -40.15 -22.74
N MET A 1059 -11.21 -38.96 -22.19
CA MET A 1059 -12.19 -38.14 -21.47
C MET A 1059 -11.81 -36.64 -21.36
N ILE A 1060 -12.79 -35.75 -21.56
CA ILE A 1060 -12.69 -34.30 -21.31
C ILE A 1060 -13.61 -33.95 -20.13
N LYS A 1061 -13.07 -33.28 -19.11
CA LYS A 1061 -13.84 -32.74 -17.99
C LYS A 1061 -14.07 -31.24 -18.20
N ILE A 1062 -15.32 -30.79 -18.17
CA ILE A 1062 -15.76 -29.40 -18.26
C ILE A 1062 -16.46 -29.06 -16.96
N GLU A 1063 -15.85 -28.20 -16.14
CA GLU A 1063 -16.40 -27.79 -14.86
C GLU A 1063 -16.66 -26.28 -14.84
N SER A 1064 -17.69 -25.85 -14.11
CA SER A 1064 -17.97 -24.44 -13.82
C SER A 1064 -17.98 -24.18 -12.31
N LYS A 1065 -17.10 -23.31 -11.83
CA LYS A 1065 -17.06 -22.70 -10.50
C LYS A 1065 -17.60 -21.27 -10.48
N LEU A 1066 -18.20 -20.78 -11.57
CA LEU A 1066 -18.74 -19.42 -11.62
C LEU A 1066 -19.72 -19.11 -10.49
N LYS A 1067 -20.59 -20.05 -10.09
CA LYS A 1067 -21.50 -19.84 -8.93
C LYS A 1067 -20.76 -19.70 -7.60
N GLN A 1068 -19.55 -20.26 -7.48
CA GLN A 1068 -18.71 -20.09 -6.29
C GLN A 1068 -18.08 -18.70 -6.23
N LYS A 1069 -17.88 -18.07 -7.40
CA LYS A 1069 -17.19 -16.78 -7.56
C LYS A 1069 -18.16 -15.60 -7.70
N ILE A 1070 -19.37 -15.80 -8.22
CA ILE A 1070 -20.36 -14.75 -8.53
C ILE A 1070 -21.62 -14.94 -7.67
N PHE A 1071 -21.90 -13.99 -6.77
CA PHE A 1071 -22.95 -14.15 -5.77
C PHE A 1071 -24.36 -14.18 -6.39
N SER A 1072 -24.66 -13.24 -7.30
CA SER A 1072 -25.98 -13.08 -7.91
C SER A 1072 -26.32 -14.14 -8.97
N LEU A 1073 -25.34 -14.96 -9.37
CA LEU A 1073 -25.48 -15.92 -10.47
C LEU A 1073 -26.30 -17.14 -10.04
N THR A 1074 -27.55 -17.20 -10.51
CA THR A 1074 -28.46 -18.31 -10.18
C THR A 1074 -28.41 -19.45 -11.20
N GLN A 1075 -28.09 -19.15 -12.46
CA GLN A 1075 -28.15 -20.13 -13.55
C GLN A 1075 -26.95 -20.02 -14.49
N VAL A 1076 -26.25 -21.15 -14.71
CA VAL A 1076 -25.22 -21.29 -15.75
C VAL A 1076 -25.71 -22.26 -16.81
N ARG A 1077 -25.80 -21.79 -18.06
CA ARG A 1077 -26.22 -22.58 -19.21
C ARG A 1077 -24.99 -22.91 -20.05
N PHE A 1078 -24.76 -24.18 -20.31
CA PHE A 1078 -23.73 -24.65 -21.21
C PHE A 1078 -24.37 -25.07 -22.53
N ASN A 1079 -23.86 -24.59 -23.65
CA ASN A 1079 -24.25 -25.03 -24.98
C ASN A 1079 -23.01 -25.49 -25.72
N ILE A 1080 -23.01 -26.73 -26.22
CA ILE A 1080 -21.97 -27.25 -27.10
C ILE A 1080 -22.56 -27.52 -28.48
N ARG A 1081 -21.94 -26.93 -29.50
CA ARG A 1081 -22.34 -27.07 -30.89
C ARG A 1081 -21.13 -27.01 -31.84
N LYS A 1082 -21.31 -27.53 -33.05
CA LYS A 1082 -20.31 -27.41 -34.11
C LYS A 1082 -20.23 -25.96 -34.62
N ALA A 1083 -19.02 -25.50 -34.92
CA ALA A 1083 -18.80 -24.16 -35.49
C ALA A 1083 -19.12 -24.09 -37.00
N ASP A 1084 -18.89 -25.16 -37.75
CA ASP A 1084 -19.01 -25.21 -39.21
C ASP A 1084 -19.83 -26.41 -39.71
N ILE A 1085 -20.32 -26.34 -40.96
CA ILE A 1085 -21.15 -27.41 -41.58
C ILE A 1085 -20.32 -28.66 -41.95
N SER A 1086 -18.99 -28.61 -41.88
CA SER A 1086 -18.11 -29.74 -42.16
C SER A 1086 -18.40 -30.94 -41.25
N ASN A 1087 -18.07 -32.15 -41.73
CA ASN A 1087 -18.20 -33.42 -40.99
C ASN A 1087 -17.18 -33.51 -39.84
N ASN A 1088 -17.18 -32.53 -38.94
CA ASN A 1088 -16.32 -32.54 -37.76
C ASN A 1088 -16.85 -33.60 -36.79
N ILE A 1089 -16.02 -34.59 -36.47
CA ILE A 1089 -16.36 -35.71 -35.62
C ILE A 1089 -15.74 -35.47 -34.24
N PHE A 1090 -16.55 -35.59 -33.19
CA PHE A 1090 -16.15 -35.49 -31.79
C PHE A 1090 -15.92 -36.90 -31.22
N ASN A 1091 -14.73 -37.21 -30.72
CA ASN A 1091 -14.34 -38.58 -30.35
C ASN A 1091 -13.91 -38.75 -28.88
N PHE A 1092 -14.37 -37.86 -27.99
CA PHE A 1092 -14.02 -37.87 -26.57
C PHE A 1092 -15.26 -38.06 -25.67
N SER A 1093 -15.11 -38.77 -24.56
CA SER A 1093 -16.12 -38.76 -23.48
C SER A 1093 -16.19 -37.38 -22.82
N LEU A 1094 -17.36 -36.97 -22.32
CA LEU A 1094 -17.53 -35.72 -21.57
C LEU A 1094 -17.92 -35.98 -20.11
N ILE A 1095 -17.22 -35.33 -19.19
CA ILE A 1095 -17.69 -35.10 -17.82
C ILE A 1095 -18.07 -33.63 -17.71
N ILE A 1096 -19.31 -33.31 -17.34
CA ILE A 1096 -19.78 -31.94 -17.17
C ILE A 1096 -20.23 -31.73 -15.72
N ASN A 1097 -19.74 -30.67 -15.08
CA ASN A 1097 -20.06 -30.31 -13.70
C ASN A 1097 -20.22 -28.79 -13.53
N GLY A 1098 -21.04 -28.34 -12.58
CA GLY A 1098 -21.27 -26.93 -12.25
C GLY A 1098 -22.26 -26.17 -13.13
N PHE A 1099 -23.14 -26.86 -13.88
CA PHE A 1099 -24.08 -26.26 -14.84
C PHE A 1099 -25.54 -26.64 -14.60
N ASP A 1100 -26.47 -25.69 -14.74
CA ASP A 1100 -27.91 -25.90 -14.54
C ASP A 1100 -28.65 -26.36 -15.78
N VAL A 1101 -28.19 -25.91 -16.95
CA VAL A 1101 -28.77 -26.25 -18.25
C VAL A 1101 -27.63 -26.65 -19.15
N ILE A 1102 -27.78 -27.78 -19.83
CA ILE A 1102 -26.81 -28.29 -20.79
C ILE A 1102 -27.55 -28.51 -22.11
N GLU A 1103 -27.09 -27.85 -23.15
CA GLU A 1103 -27.60 -27.93 -24.52
C GLU A 1103 -26.52 -28.56 -25.41
N ILE A 1104 -26.82 -29.68 -26.06
CA ILE A 1104 -25.95 -30.31 -27.06
C ILE A 1104 -26.69 -30.24 -28.38
N GLN A 1105 -26.18 -29.49 -29.35
CA GLN A 1105 -26.89 -29.24 -30.60
C GLN A 1105 -26.00 -29.48 -31.81
N ASN A 1106 -26.54 -30.14 -32.83
CA ASN A 1106 -25.88 -30.30 -34.13
C ASN A 1106 -24.50 -30.99 -34.07
N MET A 1107 -24.28 -31.91 -33.13
CA MET A 1107 -22.99 -32.59 -32.93
C MET A 1107 -22.94 -33.96 -33.61
N ILE A 1108 -21.75 -34.40 -34.02
CA ILE A 1108 -21.49 -35.75 -34.52
C ILE A 1108 -20.44 -36.40 -33.62
N PHE A 1109 -20.81 -37.42 -32.86
CA PHE A 1109 -19.94 -38.16 -31.95
C PHE A 1109 -19.45 -39.46 -32.60
N SER A 1110 -18.13 -39.68 -32.69
CA SER A 1110 -17.57 -40.99 -33.00
C SER A 1110 -17.37 -41.79 -31.73
N ILE A 1111 -17.92 -43.00 -31.71
CA ILE A 1111 -17.74 -43.96 -30.63
C ILE A 1111 -16.81 -45.06 -31.14
N ASN A 1112 -15.52 -44.93 -30.85
CA ASN A 1112 -14.47 -45.91 -31.19
C ASN A 1112 -13.99 -46.74 -29.98
N LYS A 1113 -14.34 -46.30 -28.76
CA LYS A 1113 -14.02 -46.91 -27.46
C LYS A 1113 -15.22 -46.73 -26.52
N ASN A 1114 -15.11 -47.19 -25.27
CA ASN A 1114 -16.10 -46.89 -24.24
C ASN A 1114 -16.31 -45.37 -24.14
N PHE A 1115 -17.56 -44.93 -24.22
CA PHE A 1115 -17.93 -43.53 -24.31
C PHE A 1115 -18.87 -43.15 -23.17
N TYR A 1116 -18.54 -42.10 -22.45
CA TYR A 1116 -19.28 -41.67 -21.27
C TYR A 1116 -19.74 -40.21 -21.40
N PHE A 1117 -21.02 -39.96 -21.08
CA PHE A 1117 -21.54 -38.63 -20.75
C PHE A 1117 -21.89 -38.60 -19.26
N LYS A 1118 -20.97 -38.09 -18.44
CA LYS A 1118 -21.18 -38.03 -17.00
C LYS A 1118 -21.50 -36.61 -16.58
N PHE A 1119 -22.61 -36.43 -15.87
CA PHE A 1119 -23.00 -35.16 -15.28
C PHE A 1119 -22.87 -35.26 -13.76
N GLU A 1120 -21.87 -34.59 -13.19
CA GLU A 1120 -21.51 -34.70 -11.77
C GLU A 1120 -22.09 -33.58 -10.89
N ASN A 1121 -23.21 -32.98 -11.28
CA ASN A 1121 -23.83 -31.93 -10.47
C ASN A 1121 -24.46 -32.49 -9.19
N ASP A 1122 -24.29 -31.74 -8.10
CA ASP A 1122 -25.03 -31.94 -6.85
C ASP A 1122 -26.50 -31.51 -6.94
N GLU A 1123 -26.86 -30.75 -7.98
CA GLU A 1123 -28.20 -30.23 -8.26
C GLU A 1123 -28.81 -30.88 -9.50
N SER A 1124 -30.13 -30.81 -9.60
CA SER A 1124 -30.87 -31.33 -10.75
C SER A 1124 -30.65 -30.50 -12.01
N ILE A 1125 -30.37 -31.19 -13.12
CA ILE A 1125 -29.91 -30.57 -14.38
C ILE A 1125 -31.05 -30.55 -15.41
N ASN A 1126 -31.12 -29.51 -16.23
CA ASN A 1126 -31.89 -29.54 -17.47
C ASN A 1126 -30.99 -29.95 -18.64
N LEU A 1127 -31.24 -31.08 -19.28
CA LEU A 1127 -30.48 -31.55 -20.43
C LEU A 1127 -31.33 -31.45 -21.70
N ASN A 1128 -30.81 -30.78 -22.73
CA ASN A 1128 -31.39 -30.71 -24.05
C ASN A 1128 -30.39 -31.21 -25.09
N ILE A 1129 -30.71 -32.27 -25.83
CA ILE A 1129 -29.90 -32.78 -26.93
C ILE A 1129 -30.74 -32.77 -28.19
N GLU A 1130 -30.30 -32.01 -29.19
CA GLU A 1130 -31.01 -31.80 -30.43
C GLU A 1130 -30.09 -32.06 -31.63
N ASP A 1131 -30.63 -32.64 -32.70
CA ASP A 1131 -29.98 -32.79 -34.00
C ASP A 1131 -28.58 -33.43 -33.93
N THR A 1132 -28.41 -34.44 -33.07
CA THR A 1132 -27.11 -35.03 -32.74
C THR A 1132 -26.98 -36.45 -33.30
N GLN A 1133 -25.82 -36.77 -33.89
CA GLN A 1133 -25.52 -38.08 -34.47
C GLN A 1133 -24.42 -38.81 -33.69
N PHE A 1134 -24.57 -40.12 -33.50
CA PHE A 1134 -23.60 -41.00 -32.88
C PHE A 1134 -23.19 -42.07 -33.90
N LEU A 1135 -21.91 -42.11 -34.27
CA LEU A 1135 -21.35 -42.98 -35.31
C LEU A 1135 -20.41 -44.01 -34.68
N GLY A 1136 -20.66 -45.29 -34.93
CA GLY A 1136 -19.70 -46.37 -34.68
C GLY A 1136 -18.83 -46.65 -35.91
N PHE A 1137 -17.63 -47.21 -35.68
CA PHE A 1137 -16.72 -47.64 -36.75
C PHE A 1137 -16.99 -49.09 -37.15
N GLN A 1138 -17.23 -49.33 -38.44
CA GLN A 1138 -17.59 -50.65 -38.97
C GLN A 1138 -16.45 -51.70 -38.85
N ASP A 1139 -15.19 -51.27 -38.73
CA ASP A 1139 -14.03 -52.18 -38.74
C ASP A 1139 -13.60 -52.70 -37.35
N ASN A 1140 -14.14 -52.14 -36.26
CA ASN A 1140 -13.85 -52.60 -34.90
C ASN A 1140 -15.02 -53.42 -34.35
N GLN A 1141 -14.88 -54.74 -34.31
CA GLN A 1141 -15.77 -55.66 -33.57
C GLN A 1141 -15.66 -55.48 -32.03
N GLN A 1142 -15.18 -54.33 -31.56
CA GLN A 1142 -15.03 -54.06 -30.14
C GLN A 1142 -16.39 -53.76 -29.53
N ILE A 1143 -16.68 -54.45 -28.45
CA ILE A 1143 -17.85 -54.22 -27.60
C ILE A 1143 -17.66 -52.87 -26.91
N LEU A 1144 -18.52 -51.90 -27.20
CA LEU A 1144 -18.46 -50.56 -26.62
C LEU A 1144 -19.52 -50.42 -25.52
N SER A 1145 -19.15 -49.84 -24.38
CA SER A 1145 -20.10 -49.33 -23.40
C SER A 1145 -20.39 -47.85 -23.68
N PHE A 1146 -21.67 -47.50 -23.76
CA PHE A 1146 -22.14 -46.12 -23.82
C PHE A 1146 -22.97 -45.87 -22.56
N LEU A 1147 -22.59 -44.89 -21.75
CA LEU A 1147 -23.29 -44.53 -20.52
C LEU A 1147 -23.48 -43.03 -20.41
N THR A 1148 -24.74 -42.60 -20.32
CA THR A 1148 -25.08 -41.25 -19.89
C THR A 1148 -25.64 -41.29 -18.47
N PHE A 1149 -24.99 -40.61 -17.54
CA PHE A 1149 -25.31 -40.65 -16.11
C PHE A 1149 -25.42 -39.23 -15.54
N ALA A 1150 -26.50 -38.94 -14.84
CA ALA A 1150 -26.60 -37.80 -13.92
C ALA A 1150 -27.25 -38.26 -12.61
N LYS A 1151 -26.97 -37.54 -11.52
CA LYS A 1151 -27.61 -37.78 -10.22
C LYS A 1151 -29.11 -37.50 -10.29
N ASP A 1152 -29.49 -36.28 -10.67
CA ASP A 1152 -30.89 -35.80 -10.75
C ASP A 1152 -31.12 -35.03 -12.07
N PHE A 1153 -32.29 -35.22 -12.71
CA PHE A 1153 -32.72 -34.43 -13.87
C PHE A 1153 -34.01 -33.66 -13.56
N ASN A 1154 -34.02 -32.36 -13.89
CA ASN A 1154 -35.24 -31.55 -13.88
C ASN A 1154 -36.02 -31.77 -15.18
N ASN A 1155 -35.43 -31.41 -16.33
CA ASN A 1155 -36.03 -31.65 -17.64
C ASN A 1155 -35.02 -32.38 -18.54
N LEU A 1156 -35.50 -33.36 -19.29
CA LEU A 1156 -34.71 -34.11 -20.27
C LEU A 1156 -35.39 -34.03 -21.62
N ARG A 1157 -34.75 -33.39 -22.60
CA ARG A 1157 -35.26 -33.22 -23.95
C ARG A 1157 -34.30 -33.82 -24.97
N LEU A 1158 -34.77 -34.80 -25.73
CA LEU A 1158 -33.99 -35.55 -26.72
C LEU A 1158 -34.72 -35.50 -28.07
N ILE A 1159 -34.18 -34.80 -29.05
CA ILE A 1159 -34.84 -34.51 -30.33
C ILE A 1159 -33.91 -34.82 -31.50
N ASN A 1160 -34.41 -35.52 -32.52
CA ASN A 1160 -33.69 -35.79 -33.78
C ASN A 1160 -32.31 -36.44 -33.55
N LEU A 1161 -32.27 -37.52 -32.77
CA LEU A 1161 -31.02 -38.24 -32.46
C LEU A 1161 -30.82 -39.43 -33.40
N ASN A 1162 -29.64 -39.54 -34.03
CA ASN A 1162 -29.33 -40.66 -34.94
C ASN A 1162 -28.17 -41.50 -34.39
N PHE A 1163 -28.37 -42.80 -34.25
CA PHE A 1163 -27.37 -43.77 -33.81
C PHE A 1163 -27.03 -44.71 -34.98
N ASN A 1164 -25.84 -44.57 -35.59
CA ASN A 1164 -25.47 -45.28 -36.81
C ASN A 1164 -24.27 -46.21 -36.59
N ASN A 1165 -24.32 -47.44 -37.11
CA ASN A 1165 -23.23 -48.42 -37.13
C ASN A 1165 -22.65 -48.76 -35.73
N LEU A 1166 -23.48 -48.80 -34.68
CA LEU A 1166 -23.03 -49.07 -33.30
C LEU A 1166 -23.23 -50.54 -32.91
N GLN A 1167 -22.19 -51.15 -32.32
CA GLN A 1167 -22.23 -52.48 -31.72
C GLN A 1167 -21.97 -52.37 -30.21
N ILE A 1168 -23.03 -52.53 -29.41
CA ILE A 1168 -23.03 -52.25 -27.97
C ILE A 1168 -23.33 -53.54 -27.19
N ASN A 1169 -22.72 -53.78 -26.02
CA ASN A 1169 -23.04 -54.92 -25.16
C ASN A 1169 -23.09 -54.49 -23.68
N ASP A 1170 -24.10 -54.93 -22.94
CA ASP A 1170 -24.29 -54.67 -21.50
C ASP A 1170 -24.12 -53.17 -21.09
N SER A 1171 -24.67 -52.23 -21.87
CA SER A 1171 -24.59 -50.79 -21.56
C SER A 1171 -25.96 -50.12 -21.39
N ILE A 1172 -25.97 -49.02 -20.65
CA ILE A 1172 -27.16 -48.21 -20.36
C ILE A 1172 -27.03 -46.89 -21.11
N ILE A 1173 -27.83 -46.68 -22.17
CA ILE A 1173 -27.68 -45.47 -23.00
C ILE A 1173 -28.00 -44.20 -22.19
N TRP A 1174 -29.04 -44.28 -21.38
CA TRP A 1174 -29.48 -43.24 -20.45
C TRP A 1174 -29.82 -43.90 -19.11
N ASP A 1175 -29.02 -43.64 -18.09
CA ASP A 1175 -29.31 -44.09 -16.73
C ASP A 1175 -30.10 -43.00 -16.00
N VAL A 1176 -31.42 -43.15 -15.97
CA VAL A 1176 -32.34 -42.22 -15.31
C VAL A 1176 -33.05 -42.96 -14.19
N SER A 1177 -32.46 -42.95 -13.00
CA SER A 1177 -33.09 -43.58 -11.84
C SER A 1177 -34.33 -42.80 -11.38
N PHE A 1178 -35.48 -43.49 -11.22
CA PHE A 1178 -36.81 -42.86 -11.07
C PHE A 1178 -37.01 -42.07 -9.76
N SER A 1179 -36.16 -42.22 -8.76
CA SER A 1179 -36.34 -41.58 -7.45
C SER A 1179 -36.09 -40.07 -7.44
N GLN A 1180 -35.59 -39.47 -8.53
CA GLN A 1180 -35.06 -38.10 -8.52
C GLN A 1180 -35.37 -37.27 -9.80
N LEU A 1181 -36.43 -37.61 -10.54
CA LEU A 1181 -36.94 -36.78 -11.64
C LEU A 1181 -37.98 -35.77 -11.13
N GLY A 1182 -37.67 -34.47 -11.25
CA GLY A 1182 -38.56 -33.38 -10.82
C GLY A 1182 -39.48 -32.80 -11.91
N GLY A 1183 -39.22 -33.06 -13.20
CA GLY A 1183 -39.91 -32.38 -14.31
C GLY A 1183 -40.12 -33.22 -15.58
N LYS A 1184 -40.13 -32.57 -16.76
CA LYS A 1184 -40.62 -33.13 -18.04
C LYS A 1184 -39.54 -33.90 -18.80
N ILE A 1185 -39.88 -35.10 -19.27
CA ILE A 1185 -39.11 -35.84 -20.29
C ILE A 1185 -39.81 -35.67 -21.65
N GLU A 1186 -39.08 -35.22 -22.66
CA GLU A 1186 -39.54 -35.07 -24.04
C GLU A 1186 -38.58 -35.79 -24.98
N ILE A 1187 -39.08 -36.79 -25.70
CA ILE A 1187 -38.29 -37.59 -26.65
C ILE A 1187 -39.00 -37.59 -28.00
N SER A 1188 -38.31 -37.20 -29.07
CA SER A 1188 -38.86 -37.24 -30.44
C SER A 1188 -37.79 -37.56 -31.48
N ASN A 1189 -38.17 -38.31 -32.53
CA ASN A 1189 -37.33 -38.67 -33.68
C ASN A 1189 -35.95 -39.25 -33.30
N ILE A 1190 -35.93 -40.36 -32.57
CA ILE A 1190 -34.70 -41.13 -32.36
C ILE A 1190 -34.62 -42.26 -33.40
N HIS A 1191 -33.53 -42.31 -34.18
CA HIS A 1191 -33.29 -43.33 -35.20
C HIS A 1191 -32.06 -44.18 -34.87
N PHE A 1192 -32.17 -45.50 -35.09
CA PHE A 1192 -31.06 -46.45 -34.98
C PHE A 1192 -30.84 -47.13 -36.33
N ILE A 1193 -29.64 -47.01 -36.92
CA ILE A 1193 -29.30 -47.53 -38.25
C ILE A 1193 -28.08 -48.46 -38.12
N ASN A 1194 -28.16 -49.69 -38.62
CA ASN A 1194 -27.10 -50.71 -38.52
C ASN A 1194 -26.59 -50.93 -37.08
N TYR A 1195 -27.52 -51.14 -36.16
CA TYR A 1195 -27.25 -51.35 -34.73
C TYR A 1195 -27.27 -52.84 -34.38
N SER A 1196 -26.29 -53.35 -33.61
CA SER A 1196 -26.30 -54.73 -33.09
C SER A 1196 -26.01 -54.80 -31.59
N ASN A 1197 -26.82 -55.55 -30.82
CA ASN A 1197 -26.73 -55.62 -29.36
C ASN A 1197 -27.06 -57.02 -28.83
N LYS A 1198 -26.32 -57.50 -27.81
CA LYS A 1198 -26.47 -58.84 -27.22
C LYS A 1198 -27.31 -58.88 -25.93
N ARG A 1199 -27.50 -57.77 -25.21
CA ARG A 1199 -28.47 -57.60 -24.09
C ARG A 1199 -28.82 -56.11 -23.91
N TYR A 1200 -30.12 -55.79 -23.78
CA TYR A 1200 -30.60 -54.41 -23.64
C TYR A 1200 -31.23 -54.18 -22.26
N TYR A 1201 -30.83 -53.09 -21.60
CA TYR A 1201 -31.57 -52.47 -20.51
C TYR A 1201 -31.70 -50.97 -20.80
N PHE A 1202 -32.83 -50.54 -21.39
CA PHE A 1202 -33.30 -49.20 -21.10
C PHE A 1202 -33.97 -49.27 -19.73
N TYR A 1203 -33.40 -48.66 -18.70
CA TYR A 1203 -34.10 -48.45 -17.44
C TYR A 1203 -35.15 -47.33 -17.63
N LEU A 1204 -36.20 -47.62 -18.38
CA LEU A 1204 -37.48 -46.90 -18.38
C LEU A 1204 -38.50 -47.74 -17.63
N MET A 1205 -38.20 -48.08 -16.37
CA MET A 1205 -39.01 -49.00 -15.57
C MET A 1205 -40.31 -48.34 -15.05
N TYR A 1206 -41.22 -47.97 -15.97
CA TYR A 1206 -42.70 -47.99 -15.86
C TYR A 1206 -43.43 -47.41 -17.10
N ILE A 1207 -42.74 -47.03 -18.19
CA ILE A 1207 -43.41 -46.64 -19.47
C ILE A 1207 -43.77 -47.86 -20.33
N PHE A 1208 -43.21 -49.04 -20.05
CA PHE A 1208 -43.60 -50.29 -20.71
C PHE A 1208 -45.00 -50.81 -20.36
N MET A 1209 -45.72 -50.20 -19.40
CA MET A 1209 -47.13 -50.51 -19.14
C MET A 1209 -48.12 -49.66 -19.94
N VAL A 1210 -47.67 -48.60 -20.64
CA VAL A 1210 -48.56 -47.70 -21.41
C VAL A 1210 -48.26 -47.70 -22.93
N LEU A 1211 -47.09 -48.15 -23.39
CA LEU A 1211 -46.71 -48.15 -24.81
C LEU A 1211 -46.75 -49.54 -25.50
N CYS A 1212 -47.63 -50.45 -25.07
CA CYS A 1212 -47.89 -51.69 -25.81
C CYS A 1212 -48.95 -51.57 -26.93
N PHE A 1213 -49.32 -50.36 -27.34
CA PHE A 1213 -50.19 -50.13 -28.51
C PHE A 1213 -49.57 -49.06 -29.42
N GLN A 1214 -48.48 -49.40 -30.13
CA GLN A 1214 -48.04 -48.82 -31.43
C GLN A 1214 -46.57 -49.17 -31.76
N PHE A 1215 -46.21 -50.46 -31.68
CA PHE A 1215 -45.01 -50.96 -32.36
C PHE A 1215 -45.42 -52.11 -33.29
N PHE A 1216 -46.08 -51.72 -34.38
CA PHE A 1216 -46.12 -52.46 -35.65
C PHE A 1216 -46.31 -51.43 -36.78
N ASN A 1217 -45.17 -50.89 -37.23
CA ASN A 1217 -44.80 -50.71 -38.64
C ASN A 1217 -43.37 -50.21 -38.73
#